data_AF-A0AAJ8JQK1-F1
#
_entry.id   AF-A0AAJ8JQK1-F1
#
_cell.length_a   1.000
_cell.length_b   1.000
_cell.length_c   1.000
_cell.angle_alpha   90.00
_cell.angle_beta   90.00
_cell.angle_gamma   90.00
#
_symmetry.space_group_name_H-M   'P 1'
#
loop_
_entity.id
_entity.type
_entity.pdbx_description
1 polymer ?
#
loop_
_entity_poly.entity_id
_entity_poly.type
_entity_poly.pdbx_seq_one_letter_code
_entity_poly.pdbx_strand_id
1 'polypeptide(L)'
;MASQEVPIGARVQVTAGNGYVRWTGTNPGFAAGSWVGVELFEPTGKNDGSVKGERYFDCKPNHGVFVRPNFVKILEAPLKVAATPRPLSTRPPSTNRLTSASSSRATSPQKPPIPRSDIPSSPSRALSRSSSSSGFPSSPVPSKGRISTSSFLRASQSNIFKRPPSVLGDARARTPLTATTKEDEPLQKSTSPTRRTMSSAPTRDIPSVENVQSLKLNSPPIKSQEGLAQKKELEELRIRVRVLENKKTEDQERIKSLEDRVEEADVSRAARAKLQAKFQEAQHSLLSSQRQARDLESENSILEHRTAEALDQLEMAALDREVAEEKAEAAETEVAKLSERIAELELEVTLLKEENAEYENPVSGLEGERTSLAFVQLEKHNERLKEALIRLRDVSSEAEREYKTKMAELEKELMSQEDLASRLELSEAKLANAGSQIEDLKMQLDDALGAEDMLEQLTERNLQMSERIEEMRATIEDLEALKDLNDELEEGHVETEKQLHEEVEQLTSRLGDERVKSEELDALVIDMEGTISQFRELVASLQGELEDVRIQKISQESDSATTTKEAHALMNLNLKLQSTAAKAQSKTIDLELKKLEAIQLAEHLRIVQAYLPNAYHDTEENSTSMFLFFNRMAAKVDMLINVISQMHGLPTALHSASSDALVGICELKGKLRHFCVLNKRFAAIMRRGNTEEWLRYGKFVGEVAGVETRIDGWLNGLKGDAFNESDCARELGSLIAQFDHLAEASFDRPMLDVGEQQLGLAHGFDCDLDNFAAAVGFAKQAIASLAAEEDIEVDVGDTSLEEGIYDPVQRILDLVRNIKAPSSKMLSQIEQAVQASSSFLPEVTLLLDELSASVSNAVDLAVQLAQRIGQHVATLRSSKEPLRLSDIETFLQDVTAQSASAAPEAHPWELIGAFVSKLGEQLGAALSNIRESVKEGSLLVLDAPAPWLARVAAIKEAASHNPETEKQVVKLSEEVKDMLREIRIRDQSLQEAGVKVETLERRLEASRKQGDIIVELESDVAKAKKQEKVYEDAIEQLQAEQDALEAENARLRKGQGQSADRQVLPSGVSMSLGEPALASSSSGLESSQLVEQVEILRSTIQFLRSENALLKSKELFNEIHSLPAVTYRSVTNVPELVPSATFSSSTSDSEGSMPVTPTLSPVSLPPPTKHDLEVESRILLLQITKFQAGAKIVDISGLRGEKGWRSRKKEPEVQILEWKAKEKRLERKLEALIARTKLFKG
;
A
#
# COMPACT_ATOMS: atom_id res chain seq x y z
N MET A 1 -47.70 -34.67 -3.05
CA MET A 1 -46.89 -35.46 -2.08
C MET A 1 -46.80 -34.66 -0.79
N ALA A 2 -46.61 -35.29 0.37
CA ALA A 2 -46.79 -34.61 1.67
C ALA A 2 -45.67 -33.61 1.99
N SER A 3 -46.04 -32.41 2.45
CA SER A 3 -45.11 -31.41 2.96
C SER A 3 -44.53 -31.86 4.29
N GLN A 4 -43.21 -31.91 4.41
CA GLN A 4 -42.53 -32.29 5.64
C GLN A 4 -42.47 -31.10 6.61
N GLU A 5 -43.49 -30.97 7.45
CA GLU A 5 -43.53 -29.94 8.51
C GLU A 5 -42.38 -30.13 9.51
N VAL A 6 -41.58 -29.09 9.71
CA VAL A 6 -40.46 -29.11 10.65
C VAL A 6 -40.99 -28.74 12.05
N PRO A 7 -40.94 -29.63 13.06
CA PRO A 7 -41.58 -29.36 14.34
C PRO A 7 -40.87 -28.23 15.10
N ILE A 8 -41.66 -27.28 15.62
CA ILE A 8 -41.20 -26.20 16.49
C ILE A 8 -40.54 -26.80 17.74
N GLY A 9 -39.38 -26.26 18.13
CA GLY A 9 -38.51 -26.80 19.18
C GLY A 9 -37.47 -27.81 18.68
N ALA A 10 -37.52 -28.28 17.43
CA ALA A 10 -36.50 -29.14 16.88
C ALA A 10 -35.16 -28.41 16.70
N ARG A 11 -34.07 -29.14 16.95
CA ARG A 11 -32.70 -28.74 16.66
C ARG A 11 -32.42 -28.97 15.17
N VAL A 12 -31.96 -27.96 14.46
CA VAL A 12 -31.83 -27.93 13.00
C VAL A 12 -30.53 -27.26 12.55
N GLN A 13 -29.98 -27.67 11.41
CA GLN A 13 -28.92 -26.98 10.68
C GLN A 13 -29.51 -26.24 9.47
N VAL A 14 -29.19 -24.96 9.32
CA VAL A 14 -29.47 -24.13 8.13
C VAL A 14 -28.16 -23.59 7.56
N THR A 15 -28.19 -22.91 6.41
CA THR A 15 -26.98 -22.37 5.75
C THR A 15 -26.24 -21.31 6.56
N ALA A 16 -26.91 -20.58 7.46
CA ALA A 16 -26.26 -19.71 8.42
C ALA A 16 -25.50 -20.48 9.53
N GLY A 17 -25.90 -21.73 9.81
CA GLY A 17 -25.45 -22.62 10.90
C GLY A 17 -26.65 -23.24 11.66
N ASN A 18 -26.47 -23.81 12.87
CA ASN A 18 -27.56 -24.52 13.56
C ASN A 18 -28.30 -23.74 14.62
N GLY A 19 -29.60 -24.06 14.77
CA GLY A 19 -30.47 -23.59 15.83
C GLY A 19 -31.65 -24.43 16.22
N TYR A 20 -32.56 -23.85 17.01
CA TYR A 20 -33.89 -24.34 17.28
C TYR A 20 -34.91 -23.64 16.38
N VAL A 21 -35.83 -24.42 15.80
CA VAL A 21 -37.00 -23.85 15.12
C VAL A 21 -37.90 -23.18 16.16
N ARG A 22 -38.09 -21.88 16.03
CA ARG A 22 -38.98 -21.10 16.91
C ARG A 22 -40.33 -20.79 16.26
N TRP A 23 -40.39 -20.78 14.93
CA TRP A 23 -41.60 -20.45 14.19
C TRP A 23 -41.67 -21.21 12.86
N THR A 24 -42.89 -21.54 12.43
CA THR A 24 -43.18 -22.11 11.09
C THR A 24 -44.51 -21.57 10.59
N GLY A 25 -44.57 -21.18 9.31
CA GLY A 25 -45.81 -20.71 8.72
C GLY A 25 -45.73 -20.49 7.21
N THR A 26 -46.89 -20.45 6.57
CA THR A 26 -47.02 -20.22 5.13
C THR A 26 -47.47 -18.80 4.84
N ASN A 27 -46.75 -18.14 3.94
CA ASN A 27 -46.94 -16.74 3.52
C ASN A 27 -46.93 -15.72 4.70
N PRO A 28 -45.81 -15.56 5.43
CA PRO A 28 -45.69 -14.65 6.59
C PRO A 28 -45.93 -13.16 6.33
N GLY A 29 -46.15 -12.71 5.09
CA GLY A 29 -46.35 -11.29 4.75
C GLY A 29 -45.10 -10.60 4.18
N PHE A 30 -43.90 -11.13 4.42
CA PHE A 30 -42.70 -10.63 3.74
C PHE A 30 -42.41 -11.31 2.38
N ALA A 31 -42.75 -12.60 2.22
CA ALA A 31 -42.58 -13.36 0.97
C ALA A 31 -43.46 -14.62 0.93
N ALA A 32 -43.94 -15.00 -0.27
CA ALA A 32 -44.78 -16.18 -0.47
C ALA A 32 -44.05 -17.53 -0.29
N GLY A 33 -44.82 -18.56 0.04
CA GLY A 33 -44.36 -19.94 0.32
C GLY A 33 -44.29 -20.26 1.81
N SER A 34 -43.92 -21.50 2.14
CA SER A 34 -43.67 -21.92 3.53
C SER A 34 -42.29 -21.46 3.99
N TRP A 35 -42.21 -20.96 5.22
CA TRP A 35 -40.99 -20.48 5.87
C TRP A 35 -40.84 -21.04 7.28
N VAL A 36 -39.59 -21.21 7.69
CA VAL A 36 -39.16 -21.66 9.01
C VAL A 36 -38.28 -20.57 9.62
N GLY A 37 -38.66 -20.09 10.80
CA GLY A 37 -37.92 -19.13 11.60
C GLY A 37 -37.07 -19.84 12.65
N VAL A 38 -35.76 -19.58 12.65
CA VAL A 38 -34.76 -20.29 13.46
C VAL A 38 -33.93 -19.30 14.29
N GLU A 39 -33.78 -19.60 15.60
CA GLU A 39 -32.87 -18.96 16.57
C GLU A 39 -31.81 -20.00 16.98
N LEU A 40 -30.54 -19.63 17.20
CA LEU A 40 -29.44 -20.56 16.89
C LEU A 40 -28.44 -20.88 18.11
N PHE A 41 -27.24 -21.53 18.02
CA PHE A 41 -26.27 -21.86 19.16
C PHE A 41 -24.98 -21.00 19.58
N GLU A 42 -24.15 -20.34 18.75
CA GLU A 42 -23.22 -19.16 18.93
C GLU A 42 -23.58 -17.81 18.14
N PRO A 43 -23.08 -17.29 16.95
CA PRO A 43 -23.63 -16.03 16.32
C PRO A 43 -23.52 -15.73 14.75
N THR A 44 -24.59 -15.71 13.89
CA THR A 44 -24.58 -15.15 12.46
C THR A 44 -25.94 -14.78 11.77
N GLY A 45 -27.08 -14.72 12.46
CA GLY A 45 -28.42 -14.49 11.84
C GLY A 45 -28.62 -13.11 11.18
N LYS A 46 -29.64 -13.00 10.32
CA LYS A 46 -29.96 -11.78 9.53
C LYS A 46 -30.96 -10.83 10.18
N ASN A 47 -31.58 -11.20 11.30
CA ASN A 47 -32.54 -10.38 12.04
C ASN A 47 -32.60 -10.76 13.54
N ASP A 48 -33.57 -10.22 14.26
CA ASP A 48 -33.84 -10.44 15.68
C ASP A 48 -35.14 -11.25 15.96
N GLY A 49 -35.58 -12.03 14.97
CA GLY A 49 -36.89 -12.69 14.95
C GLY A 49 -38.02 -11.86 14.31
N SER A 50 -37.72 -10.63 13.90
CA SER A 50 -38.64 -9.75 13.15
C SER A 50 -38.24 -9.55 11.68
N VAL A 51 -39.23 -9.22 10.83
CA VAL A 51 -39.05 -8.82 9.42
C VAL A 51 -40.08 -7.73 9.09
N LYS A 52 -39.65 -6.64 8.43
CA LYS A 52 -40.51 -5.48 8.07
C LYS A 52 -41.32 -4.89 9.25
N GLY A 53 -40.83 -5.05 10.49
CA GLY A 53 -41.48 -4.57 11.71
C GLY A 53 -42.45 -5.58 12.37
N GLU A 54 -42.78 -6.68 11.71
CA GLU A 54 -43.58 -7.77 12.29
C GLU A 54 -42.66 -8.82 12.94
N ARG A 55 -43.03 -9.32 14.12
CA ARG A 55 -42.21 -10.19 14.97
C ARG A 55 -42.84 -11.57 15.10
N TYR A 56 -42.15 -12.59 14.58
CA TYR A 56 -42.67 -13.97 14.46
C TYR A 56 -42.14 -14.87 15.58
N PHE A 57 -40.93 -14.59 16.07
CA PHE A 57 -40.34 -15.16 17.29
C PHE A 57 -39.43 -14.10 17.94
N ASP A 58 -38.96 -14.36 19.16
CA ASP A 58 -38.05 -13.48 19.86
C ASP A 58 -36.60 -13.97 19.75
N CYS A 59 -35.69 -13.09 19.34
CA CYS A 59 -34.30 -13.13 19.80
C CYS A 59 -33.72 -11.73 20.12
N LYS A 60 -32.43 -11.60 20.46
CA LYS A 60 -31.70 -10.30 20.39
C LYS A 60 -31.27 -10.06 18.90
N PRO A 61 -30.55 -8.97 18.56
CA PRO A 61 -30.08 -8.72 17.20
C PRO A 61 -29.19 -9.83 16.62
N ASN A 62 -29.19 -9.95 15.28
CA ASN A 62 -28.29 -10.73 14.41
C ASN A 62 -28.25 -12.25 14.61
N HIS A 63 -29.35 -12.88 15.04
CA HIS A 63 -29.37 -14.30 15.44
C HIS A 63 -30.66 -15.03 15.07
N GLY A 64 -31.62 -14.34 14.45
CA GLY A 64 -32.78 -14.92 13.78
C GLY A 64 -32.55 -15.05 12.28
N VAL A 65 -33.09 -16.10 11.67
CA VAL A 65 -33.12 -16.26 10.20
C VAL A 65 -34.40 -16.94 9.75
N PHE A 66 -34.92 -16.54 8.59
CA PHE A 66 -36.02 -17.22 7.91
C PHE A 66 -35.49 -17.93 6.67
N VAL A 67 -35.81 -19.22 6.54
CA VAL A 67 -35.45 -20.05 5.38
C VAL A 67 -36.65 -20.91 4.97
N ARG A 68 -36.67 -21.40 3.73
CA ARG A 68 -37.68 -22.37 3.29
C ARG A 68 -37.36 -23.76 3.88
N PRO A 69 -38.36 -24.62 4.17
CA PRO A 69 -38.17 -25.94 4.79
C PRO A 69 -37.06 -26.81 4.17
N ASN A 70 -36.89 -26.77 2.85
CA ASN A 70 -35.88 -27.54 2.12
C ASN A 70 -34.43 -27.19 2.51
N PHE A 71 -34.19 -26.03 3.14
CA PHE A 71 -32.88 -25.60 3.66
C PHE A 71 -32.73 -25.85 5.17
N VAL A 72 -33.63 -26.63 5.78
CA VAL A 72 -33.67 -26.93 7.22
C VAL A 72 -33.42 -28.42 7.45
N LYS A 73 -32.21 -28.79 7.84
CA LYS A 73 -31.85 -30.16 8.17
C LYS A 73 -32.07 -30.43 9.66
N ILE A 74 -33.06 -31.25 10.01
CA ILE A 74 -33.28 -31.66 11.41
C ILE A 74 -32.10 -32.49 11.91
N LEU A 75 -31.58 -32.12 13.09
CA LEU A 75 -30.54 -32.84 13.82
C LEU A 75 -31.11 -33.56 15.04
N GLU A 76 -32.10 -32.98 15.71
CA GLU A 76 -32.67 -33.51 16.95
C GLU A 76 -34.16 -33.12 17.05
N ALA A 77 -35.04 -34.08 17.34
CA ALA A 77 -36.49 -33.88 17.39
C ALA A 77 -37.00 -33.77 18.84
N PRO A 78 -38.00 -32.91 19.13
CA PRO A 78 -38.46 -32.67 20.50
C PRO A 78 -39.26 -33.85 21.06
N LEU A 79 -38.94 -34.22 22.31
CA LEU A 79 -39.64 -35.27 23.06
C LEU A 79 -41.03 -34.80 23.54
N LYS A 80 -42.04 -35.68 23.47
CA LYS A 80 -43.42 -35.39 23.90
C LYS A 80 -43.71 -35.87 25.32
N VAL A 81 -44.18 -34.96 26.18
CA VAL A 81 -45.01 -35.25 27.37
C VAL A 81 -46.18 -34.24 27.37
N ALA A 82 -47.31 -34.55 28.01
CA ALA A 82 -48.60 -33.91 27.76
C ALA A 82 -49.27 -33.29 29.02
N ALA A 83 -50.43 -32.68 28.77
CA ALA A 83 -51.46 -32.15 29.70
C ALA A 83 -51.49 -30.62 29.96
N THR A 84 -52.72 -30.11 29.89
CA THR A 84 -53.23 -28.73 30.06
C THR A 84 -54.13 -28.68 31.33
N PRO A 85 -54.58 -27.51 31.88
CA PRO A 85 -55.09 -26.33 31.17
C PRO A 85 -54.78 -24.92 31.74
N ARG A 86 -55.35 -23.92 31.03
CA ARG A 86 -55.31 -22.43 31.18
C ARG A 86 -55.72 -21.91 32.57
N PRO A 87 -55.36 -20.66 33.00
CA PRO A 87 -55.15 -19.42 32.19
C PRO A 87 -53.87 -18.61 32.58
N LEU A 88 -53.62 -17.31 32.28
CA LEU A 88 -54.39 -16.23 31.61
C LEU A 88 -53.52 -15.25 30.75
N SER A 89 -52.86 -14.24 31.36
CA SER A 89 -52.25 -13.03 30.75
C SER A 89 -51.03 -12.54 31.58
N THR A 90 -50.03 -11.77 31.11
CA THR A 90 -49.81 -11.09 29.80
C THR A 90 -48.31 -10.86 29.47
N ARG A 91 -47.92 -11.13 28.21
CA ARG A 91 -46.77 -10.72 27.32
C ARG A 91 -45.37 -10.22 27.81
N PRO A 92 -44.28 -10.45 27.01
CA PRO A 92 -43.00 -10.97 27.55
C PRO A 92 -41.69 -10.42 26.82
N PRO A 93 -40.60 -11.16 26.41
CA PRO A 93 -39.21 -10.69 26.61
C PRO A 93 -38.19 -10.77 25.41
N SER A 94 -37.27 -11.78 25.31
CA SER A 94 -35.92 -11.64 24.65
C SER A 94 -35.08 -12.94 24.37
N THR A 95 -33.99 -12.85 23.57
CA THR A 95 -32.65 -13.60 23.61
C THR A 95 -32.11 -14.57 22.47
N ASN A 96 -30.77 -14.80 22.35
CA ASN A 96 -29.93 -15.12 21.13
C ASN A 96 -29.06 -16.41 21.15
N ARG A 97 -28.68 -17.01 19.96
CA ARG A 97 -27.36 -17.69 19.60
C ARG A 97 -27.23 -18.19 18.08
N LEU A 98 -26.18 -18.94 17.54
CA LEU A 98 -25.87 -19.70 16.22
C LEU A 98 -24.65 -20.75 16.04
N THR A 99 -24.79 -22.11 15.81
CA THR A 99 -23.63 -23.05 15.39
C THR A 99 -23.85 -24.58 14.99
N SER A 100 -23.39 -25.00 13.78
CA SER A 100 -22.72 -26.27 13.24
C SER A 100 -23.10 -27.81 13.34
N ALA A 101 -22.96 -28.51 12.18
CA ALA A 101 -22.66 -29.97 11.89
C ALA A 101 -23.82 -31.03 11.92
N SER A 102 -23.83 -32.22 11.22
CA SER A 102 -23.04 -32.95 10.16
C SER A 102 -23.90 -34.14 9.53
N SER A 103 -23.55 -35.34 8.94
CA SER A 103 -22.38 -36.07 8.33
C SER A 103 -22.83 -37.31 7.44
N SER A 104 -21.95 -37.93 6.60
CA SER A 104 -21.99 -39.32 5.99
C SER A 104 -23.04 -39.68 4.89
N ARG A 105 -23.09 -40.84 4.13
CA ARG A 105 -22.36 -42.17 4.05
C ARG A 105 -22.64 -42.99 2.72
N ALA A 106 -21.85 -44.06 2.41
CA ALA A 106 -22.11 -45.26 1.52
C ALA A 106 -22.02 -45.11 -0.04
N THR A 107 -22.04 -46.12 -0.98
CA THR A 107 -22.37 -47.59 -0.96
C THR A 107 -21.48 -48.54 -1.87
N SER A 108 -21.98 -49.34 -2.85
CA SER A 108 -21.30 -50.49 -3.58
C SER A 108 -22.14 -51.08 -4.76
N PRO A 109 -21.67 -52.00 -5.69
CA PRO A 109 -20.34 -52.32 -6.28
C PRO A 109 -20.29 -52.72 -7.82
N GLN A 110 -19.09 -52.78 -8.49
CA GLN A 110 -18.58 -53.84 -9.45
C GLN A 110 -17.33 -53.41 -10.31
N LYS A 111 -16.86 -54.20 -11.32
CA LYS A 111 -15.44 -54.32 -11.79
C LYS A 111 -15.17 -54.34 -13.35
N PRO A 112 -13.90 -54.19 -13.86
CA PRO A 112 -13.56 -53.75 -15.23
C PRO A 112 -12.62 -54.66 -16.11
N PRO A 113 -12.33 -54.29 -17.39
CA PRO A 113 -11.35 -54.92 -18.33
C PRO A 113 -10.05 -54.08 -18.61
N ILE A 114 -9.04 -54.62 -19.33
CA ILE A 114 -7.85 -53.92 -19.90
C ILE A 114 -7.28 -54.62 -21.17
N PRO A 115 -6.78 -53.88 -22.19
CA PRO A 115 -5.77 -54.32 -23.19
C PRO A 115 -4.44 -53.49 -23.15
N ARG A 116 -3.28 -54.00 -23.65
CA ARG A 116 -1.97 -53.27 -23.67
C ARG A 116 -0.86 -53.89 -24.56
N SER A 117 -0.31 -53.11 -25.52
CA SER A 117 0.86 -53.41 -26.40
C SER A 117 1.27 -52.15 -27.23
N ASP A 118 2.48 -51.94 -27.79
CA ASP A 118 3.88 -52.31 -27.44
C ASP A 118 4.89 -51.42 -28.23
N ILE A 119 6.19 -51.52 -27.93
CA ILE A 119 7.36 -50.78 -28.52
C ILE A 119 7.77 -51.34 -29.93
N PRO A 120 8.59 -50.67 -30.82
CA PRO A 120 10.00 -50.29 -30.54
C PRO A 120 10.74 -49.17 -31.37
N SER A 121 11.95 -48.80 -30.88
CA SER A 121 13.22 -48.49 -31.61
C SER A 121 13.50 -47.16 -32.38
N SER A 122 14.78 -46.74 -32.33
CA SER A 122 15.45 -45.64 -33.08
C SER A 122 16.39 -46.21 -34.17
N PRO A 123 16.99 -45.41 -35.10
CA PRO A 123 18.38 -44.92 -34.86
C PRO A 123 18.90 -43.64 -35.61
N SER A 124 19.77 -42.90 -34.92
CA SER A 124 21.10 -42.33 -35.32
C SER A 124 21.50 -41.85 -36.76
N ARG A 125 21.97 -40.58 -36.84
CA ARG A 125 23.32 -40.11 -37.33
C ARG A 125 23.57 -39.49 -38.75
N ALA A 126 23.48 -38.14 -38.81
CA ALA A 126 24.50 -37.13 -39.25
C ALA A 126 25.04 -36.98 -40.72
N LEU A 127 25.55 -35.74 -41.00
CA LEU A 127 26.34 -35.23 -42.17
C LEU A 127 25.55 -34.83 -43.44
N SER A 128 25.89 -33.81 -44.27
CA SER A 128 26.88 -32.69 -44.18
C SER A 128 26.83 -31.67 -45.36
N ARG A 129 27.23 -30.39 -45.14
CA ARG A 129 27.76 -29.37 -46.14
C ARG A 129 26.76 -28.88 -47.23
N SER A 130 26.91 -27.77 -47.98
CA SER A 130 27.83 -26.59 -48.13
C SER A 130 27.10 -25.55 -49.03
N SER A 131 27.06 -24.21 -48.89
CA SER A 131 28.02 -23.10 -48.60
C SER A 131 28.68 -22.41 -49.84
N SER A 132 28.25 -21.19 -50.18
CA SER A 132 28.90 -20.19 -51.09
C SER A 132 28.22 -18.81 -50.91
N SER A 133 28.84 -17.73 -50.37
CA SER A 133 29.76 -16.73 -50.99
C SER A 133 29.11 -15.87 -52.09
N SER A 134 29.30 -14.54 -52.24
CA SER A 134 30.36 -13.55 -51.84
C SER A 134 29.80 -12.09 -51.89
N GLY A 135 30.47 -10.96 -51.54
CA GLY A 135 31.88 -10.66 -51.19
C GLY A 135 32.15 -9.17 -50.82
N PHE A 136 33.44 -8.80 -50.65
CA PHE A 136 34.03 -7.51 -50.17
C PHE A 136 34.37 -6.52 -51.36
N PRO A 137 35.00 -5.29 -51.24
CA PRO A 137 35.94 -4.81 -50.18
C PRO A 137 36.16 -3.28 -49.86
N SER A 138 37.05 -3.02 -48.88
CA SER A 138 38.09 -1.93 -48.81
C SER A 138 37.83 -0.54 -48.15
N SER A 139 38.94 0.13 -47.81
CA SER A 139 39.17 1.38 -47.01
C SER A 139 39.93 2.43 -47.89
N PRO A 140 40.40 3.67 -47.50
CA PRO A 140 40.78 4.18 -46.15
C PRO A 140 40.69 5.74 -45.83
N VAL A 141 40.91 6.13 -44.55
CA VAL A 141 41.87 7.15 -43.94
C VAL A 141 42.28 8.43 -44.76
N PRO A 142 42.51 9.71 -44.25
CA PRO A 142 43.10 10.14 -42.92
C PRO A 142 42.75 11.54 -42.25
N SER A 143 42.96 11.61 -40.92
CA SER A 143 43.59 12.75 -40.14
C SER A 143 42.86 14.12 -39.97
N LYS A 144 43.19 15.05 -39.05
CA LYS A 144 44.25 15.26 -38.00
C LYS A 144 43.55 15.76 -36.71
N GLY A 145 44.07 15.77 -35.46
CA GLY A 145 45.39 15.59 -34.81
C GLY A 145 45.34 16.40 -33.46
N ARG A 146 46.34 16.53 -32.56
CA ARG A 146 47.66 15.93 -32.28
C ARG A 146 48.21 16.60 -30.97
N ILE A 147 48.99 15.91 -30.12
CA ILE A 147 49.89 16.34 -28.98
C ILE A 147 49.72 15.31 -27.82
N SER A 148 50.67 14.47 -27.35
CA SER A 148 52.12 14.57 -26.98
C SER A 148 52.33 15.14 -25.55
N THR A 149 53.23 14.71 -24.65
CA THR A 149 54.51 13.94 -24.68
C THR A 149 54.81 13.16 -23.36
N SER A 150 55.74 12.16 -23.41
CA SER A 150 56.77 11.75 -22.38
C SER A 150 56.40 11.36 -20.91
N SER A 151 57.14 10.57 -20.11
CA SER A 151 58.03 9.36 -20.21
C SER A 151 59.14 9.35 -19.11
N PHE A 152 59.55 8.16 -18.62
CA PHE A 152 60.71 7.86 -17.71
C PHE A 152 60.51 8.14 -16.19
N LEU A 153 61.01 7.37 -15.20
CA LEU A 153 61.74 6.07 -15.03
C LEU A 153 61.28 5.45 -13.66
N ARG A 154 61.57 4.22 -13.17
CA ARG A 154 62.72 3.28 -13.26
C ARG A 154 62.26 1.83 -12.95
N ALA A 155 62.97 0.81 -13.46
CA ALA A 155 62.67 -0.63 -13.24
C ALA A 155 63.14 -1.17 -11.86
N SER A 156 62.60 -2.29 -11.34
CA SER A 156 63.04 -3.68 -11.68
C SER A 156 62.25 -4.75 -10.88
N GLN A 157 62.21 -6.06 -11.20
CA GLN A 157 62.46 -6.88 -12.41
C GLN A 157 61.96 -8.35 -12.17
N SER A 158 61.73 -9.12 -13.24
CA SER A 158 61.69 -10.62 -13.31
C SER A 158 60.55 -11.39 -12.58
N ASN A 159 60.08 -12.59 -13.02
CA ASN A 159 59.84 -13.17 -14.37
C ASN A 159 58.94 -14.45 -14.28
N ILE A 160 58.46 -14.99 -15.42
CA ILE A 160 58.04 -16.41 -15.67
C ILE A 160 56.60 -16.93 -15.27
N PHE A 161 55.79 -17.22 -16.32
CA PHE A 161 54.80 -18.32 -16.59
C PHE A 161 53.53 -18.67 -15.74
N LYS A 162 52.37 -18.55 -16.42
CA LYS A 162 51.23 -19.51 -16.67
C LYS A 162 50.65 -20.47 -15.56
N ARG A 163 49.38 -20.21 -15.17
CA ARG A 163 48.12 -21.03 -15.31
C ARG A 163 48.21 -22.59 -15.54
N PRO A 164 47.18 -23.40 -15.18
CA PRO A 164 46.56 -23.80 -13.88
C PRO A 164 46.66 -25.37 -13.67
N PRO A 165 45.65 -26.14 -13.18
CA PRO A 165 45.09 -26.35 -11.82
C PRO A 165 45.25 -27.82 -11.26
N SER A 166 44.60 -28.14 -10.12
CA SER A 166 44.01 -29.47 -9.71
C SER A 166 44.65 -30.32 -8.57
N VAL A 167 43.81 -30.68 -7.59
CA VAL A 167 43.53 -32.04 -7.02
C VAL A 167 44.66 -32.95 -6.43
N LEU A 168 44.54 -33.24 -5.11
CA LEU A 168 44.98 -34.43 -4.30
C LEU A 168 46.47 -34.90 -4.27
N GLY A 169 46.93 -35.49 -3.14
CA GLY A 169 47.93 -36.58 -3.22
C GLY A 169 49.03 -36.85 -2.16
N ASP A 170 48.76 -36.83 -0.84
CA ASP A 170 49.23 -37.82 0.21
C ASP A 170 50.73 -38.31 0.36
N ALA A 171 50.98 -39.09 1.44
CA ALA A 171 52.17 -39.88 1.85
C ALA A 171 53.34 -39.12 2.52
N ARG A 172 54.08 -39.64 3.53
CA ARG A 172 54.09 -40.93 4.29
C ARG A 172 54.80 -40.68 5.67
N ALA A 173 54.80 -41.53 6.72
CA ALA A 173 55.26 -42.93 6.75
C ALA A 173 55.03 -43.69 8.08
N ARG A 174 54.81 -45.02 7.97
CA ARG A 174 55.08 -46.15 8.93
C ARG A 174 54.38 -46.17 10.32
N THR A 175 53.51 -47.11 10.74
CA THR A 175 53.35 -48.61 10.63
C THR A 175 54.16 -49.45 11.62
N PRO A 176 53.72 -50.67 12.03
CA PRO A 176 52.44 -51.39 11.80
C PRO A 176 51.59 -51.40 13.10
N LEU A 177 50.66 -52.28 13.51
CA LEU A 177 50.05 -53.62 13.21
C LEU A 177 48.54 -53.52 13.66
N THR A 178 47.53 -54.41 13.49
CA THR A 178 47.15 -55.65 12.73
C THR A 178 45.61 -55.71 12.80
N ALA A 179 44.82 -56.17 11.81
CA ALA A 179 44.59 -57.55 11.33
C ALA A 179 43.97 -58.49 12.40
N THR A 180 42.84 -59.21 12.18
CA THR A 180 42.27 -59.74 10.92
C THR A 180 40.72 -59.94 10.91
N THR A 181 40.06 -59.63 9.77
CA THR A 181 38.90 -60.35 9.13
C THR A 181 37.54 -60.50 9.86
N LYS A 182 36.36 -60.65 9.20
CA LYS A 182 36.02 -60.86 7.76
C LYS A 182 34.58 -60.43 7.40
N GLU A 183 34.36 -60.33 6.08
CA GLU A 183 33.12 -60.34 5.25
C GLU A 183 31.88 -61.05 5.86
N ASP A 184 30.62 -60.65 5.58
CA ASP A 184 29.93 -60.74 4.27
C ASP A 184 28.62 -59.89 4.13
N GLU A 185 28.04 -59.85 2.92
CA GLU A 185 26.73 -59.24 2.52
C GLU A 185 25.69 -60.38 2.20
N PRO A 186 24.47 -60.23 1.59
CA PRO A 186 23.64 -59.07 1.21
C PRO A 186 22.07 -59.26 1.38
N LEU A 187 21.29 -58.37 0.73
CA LEU A 187 19.93 -58.54 0.12
C LEU A 187 18.60 -58.59 0.94
N GLN A 188 17.86 -57.47 0.84
CA GLN A 188 16.45 -57.31 0.36
C GLN A 188 15.19 -57.91 1.07
N LYS A 189 14.35 -56.95 1.53
CA LYS A 189 12.90 -56.74 1.21
C LYS A 189 11.75 -57.47 1.97
N SER A 190 11.07 -56.62 2.76
CA SER A 190 9.60 -56.37 2.80
C SER A 190 8.59 -57.40 3.35
N THR A 191 7.93 -57.01 4.45
CA THR A 191 6.45 -57.04 4.61
C THR A 191 6.00 -56.00 5.64
N SER A 192 4.73 -55.56 5.56
CA SER A 192 3.99 -54.75 6.55
C SER A 192 2.88 -55.62 7.19
N PRO A 193 1.94 -55.17 8.08
CA PRO A 193 1.64 -53.81 8.54
C PRO A 193 1.32 -53.64 10.06
N THR A 194 0.80 -52.45 10.41
CA THR A 194 0.39 -51.94 11.73
C THR A 194 -0.76 -52.68 12.44
N ARG A 195 -0.72 -52.85 13.78
CA ARG A 195 -1.84 -52.53 14.74
C ARG A 195 -1.42 -52.60 16.23
N ARG A 196 -2.14 -51.82 17.07
CA ARG A 196 -2.34 -51.84 18.55
C ARG A 196 -1.88 -53.11 19.33
N THR A 197 -1.48 -53.08 20.61
CA THR A 197 -2.04 -52.32 21.77
C THR A 197 -1.01 -52.05 22.90
N MET A 198 -1.22 -51.00 23.70
CA MET A 198 -0.67 -50.89 25.06
C MET A 198 -1.29 -51.95 26.00
N SER A 199 -0.48 -52.62 26.84
CA SER A 199 -0.74 -52.96 28.27
C SER A 199 0.24 -54.03 28.79
N SER A 200 0.30 -54.17 30.12
CA SER A 200 0.99 -55.16 30.96
C SER A 200 2.49 -54.97 31.23
N ALA A 201 2.79 -54.57 32.46
CA ALA A 201 4.01 -54.93 33.17
C ALA A 201 3.74 -56.17 34.05
N PRO A 202 4.69 -57.10 34.21
CA PRO A 202 4.60 -58.13 35.24
C PRO A 202 5.85 -58.28 36.13
N THR A 203 5.59 -58.46 37.43
CA THR A 203 6.30 -59.34 38.39
C THR A 203 7.82 -59.25 38.59
N ARG A 204 8.22 -59.12 39.86
CA ARG A 204 8.95 -60.21 40.55
C ARG A 204 8.64 -60.24 42.06
N ASP A 205 8.87 -61.39 42.67
CA ASP A 205 8.07 -61.87 43.81
C ASP A 205 8.79 -61.87 45.18
N ILE A 206 7.98 -62.17 46.21
CA ILE A 206 8.34 -62.33 47.63
C ILE A 206 8.96 -63.73 47.89
N PRO A 207 9.71 -63.91 48.99
CA PRO A 207 9.18 -64.76 50.08
C PRO A 207 9.47 -64.18 51.49
N SER A 208 8.46 -64.04 52.37
CA SER A 208 8.13 -64.95 53.52
C SER A 208 9.02 -64.70 54.78
N VAL A 209 8.69 -64.99 56.04
CA VAL A 209 7.79 -65.97 56.72
C VAL A 209 7.22 -65.40 58.05
N GLU A 210 5.93 -65.63 58.32
CA GLU A 210 5.19 -65.82 59.61
C GLU A 210 5.48 -65.06 60.96
N ASN A 211 4.42 -64.35 61.43
CA ASN A 211 3.62 -64.66 62.64
C ASN A 211 4.05 -64.21 64.09
N VAL A 212 3.05 -64.30 65.00
CA VAL A 212 3.06 -64.26 66.49
C VAL A 212 3.03 -62.91 67.21
N GLN A 213 1.79 -62.45 67.44
CA GLN A 213 1.18 -62.00 68.71
C GLN A 213 1.87 -61.01 69.68
N SER A 214 1.04 -60.07 70.14
CA SER A 214 1.24 -59.18 71.28
C SER A 214 1.48 -59.86 72.64
N LEU A 215 2.24 -59.21 73.53
CA LEU A 215 1.75 -58.79 74.87
C LEU A 215 2.67 -57.70 75.50
N LYS A 216 2.28 -57.18 76.68
CA LYS A 216 2.77 -55.91 77.26
C LYS A 216 3.90 -56.08 78.29
N LEU A 217 4.71 -55.02 78.47
CA LEU A 217 5.14 -54.59 79.81
C LEU A 217 5.32 -53.06 79.88
N ASN A 218 5.54 -52.51 81.09
CA ASN A 218 5.26 -51.11 81.45
C ASN A 218 6.47 -50.16 81.31
N SER A 219 6.18 -48.86 81.20
CA SER A 219 7.03 -47.76 81.71
C SER A 219 6.20 -46.77 82.54
N PRO A 220 6.77 -46.10 83.56
CA PRO A 220 6.04 -45.19 84.46
C PRO A 220 5.95 -43.74 83.93
N PRO A 221 5.01 -42.91 84.44
CA PRO A 221 4.66 -41.63 83.82
C PRO A 221 5.40 -40.41 84.38
N ILE A 222 5.83 -39.48 83.51
CA ILE A 222 6.26 -38.12 83.90
C ILE A 222 5.63 -37.06 82.98
N LYS A 223 4.80 -36.21 83.60
CA LYS A 223 4.40 -34.83 83.26
C LYS A 223 3.96 -34.49 81.81
N SER A 224 2.68 -34.12 81.71
CA SER A 224 2.02 -33.59 80.52
C SER A 224 2.41 -32.14 80.18
N GLN A 225 3.02 -31.91 79.00
CA GLN A 225 2.90 -30.61 78.32
C GLN A 225 3.09 -30.65 76.78
N GLU A 226 3.77 -31.66 76.23
CA GLU A 226 4.14 -31.73 74.80
C GLU A 226 2.96 -31.97 73.83
N GLY A 227 1.91 -32.67 74.28
CA GLY A 227 0.81 -33.17 73.44
C GLY A 227 -0.10 -32.11 72.81
N LEU A 228 0.18 -30.81 72.97
CA LEU A 228 -0.47 -29.72 72.24
C LEU A 228 0.35 -29.25 71.03
N ALA A 229 1.69 -29.27 71.13
CA ALA A 229 2.59 -28.88 70.04
C ALA A 229 2.56 -29.93 68.92
N GLN A 230 2.79 -31.20 69.27
CA GLN A 230 2.73 -32.33 68.33
C GLN A 230 1.36 -32.48 67.63
N LYS A 231 0.27 -32.02 68.27
CA LYS A 231 -1.06 -31.98 67.63
C LYS A 231 -1.18 -30.88 66.60
N LYS A 232 -0.70 -29.66 66.89
CA LYS A 232 -0.65 -28.57 65.91
C LYS A 232 0.24 -28.93 64.72
N GLU A 233 1.40 -29.53 64.99
CA GLU A 233 2.33 -30.00 63.95
C GLU A 233 1.70 -31.10 63.08
N LEU A 234 1.00 -32.08 63.67
CA LEU A 234 0.22 -33.07 62.90
C LEU A 234 -0.91 -32.44 62.08
N GLU A 235 -1.54 -31.38 62.57
CA GLU A 235 -2.62 -30.67 61.88
C GLU A 235 -2.08 -29.80 60.74
N GLU A 236 -0.97 -29.12 60.94
CA GLU A 236 -0.24 -28.36 59.91
C GLU A 236 0.33 -29.28 58.82
N LEU A 237 0.93 -30.42 59.20
CA LEU A 237 1.39 -31.43 58.24
C LEU A 237 0.22 -32.02 57.44
N ARG A 238 -0.95 -32.25 58.06
CA ARG A 238 -2.17 -32.67 57.34
C ARG A 238 -2.70 -31.61 56.39
N ILE A 239 -2.64 -30.33 56.76
CA ILE A 239 -2.97 -29.22 55.85
C ILE A 239 -1.98 -29.17 54.70
N ARG A 240 -0.67 -29.31 54.96
CA ARG A 240 0.39 -29.30 53.93
C ARG A 240 0.27 -30.50 52.97
N VAL A 241 -0.03 -31.70 53.47
CA VAL A 241 -0.33 -32.87 52.64
C VAL A 241 -1.56 -32.60 51.77
N ARG A 242 -2.67 -32.10 52.33
CA ARG A 242 -3.87 -31.76 51.54
C ARG A 242 -3.60 -30.70 50.47
N VAL A 243 -2.75 -29.70 50.74
CA VAL A 243 -2.34 -28.70 49.75
C VAL A 243 -1.51 -29.32 48.63
N LEU A 244 -0.61 -30.27 48.94
CA LEU A 244 0.16 -31.01 47.94
C LEU A 244 -0.70 -32.00 47.14
N GLU A 245 -1.70 -32.64 47.77
CA GLU A 245 -2.70 -33.47 47.09
C GLU A 245 -3.56 -32.64 46.14
N ASN A 246 -4.10 -31.50 46.60
CA ASN A 246 -4.85 -30.56 45.76
C ASN A 246 -4.00 -30.03 44.60
N LYS A 247 -2.74 -29.66 44.84
CA LYS A 247 -1.84 -29.22 43.77
C LYS A 247 -1.57 -30.35 42.77
N LYS A 248 -1.37 -31.58 43.24
CA LYS A 248 -1.22 -32.74 42.36
C LYS A 248 -2.47 -32.99 41.49
N THR A 249 -3.68 -32.83 42.03
CA THR A 249 -4.90 -32.94 41.20
C THR A 249 -5.02 -31.79 40.22
N GLU A 250 -4.69 -30.56 40.62
CA GLU A 250 -4.71 -29.38 39.74
C GLU A 250 -3.67 -29.51 38.60
N ASP A 251 -2.47 -30.01 38.90
CA ASP A 251 -1.42 -30.27 37.90
C ASP A 251 -1.77 -31.46 36.98
N GLN A 252 -2.51 -32.46 37.48
CA GLN A 252 -3.08 -33.53 36.63
C GLN A 252 -4.20 -33.01 35.71
N GLU A 253 -5.04 -32.08 36.18
CA GLU A 253 -6.05 -31.41 35.35
C GLU A 253 -5.41 -30.47 34.31
N ARG A 254 -4.31 -29.78 34.66
CA ARG A 254 -3.49 -29.01 33.71
C ARG A 254 -2.89 -29.89 32.63
N ILE A 255 -2.23 -31.00 33.00
CA ILE A 255 -1.65 -31.95 32.02
C ILE A 255 -2.74 -32.44 31.06
N LYS A 256 -3.87 -32.90 31.59
CA LYS A 256 -4.98 -33.37 30.76
C LYS A 256 -5.53 -32.26 29.84
N SER A 257 -5.68 -31.03 30.33
CA SER A 257 -6.11 -29.90 29.50
C SER A 257 -5.08 -29.51 28.43
N LEU A 258 -3.81 -29.89 28.56
CA LEU A 258 -2.79 -29.74 27.52
C LEU A 258 -2.85 -30.91 26.53
N GLU A 259 -3.05 -32.15 26.99
CA GLU A 259 -3.30 -33.32 26.14
C GLU A 259 -4.53 -33.12 25.23
N ASP A 260 -5.67 -32.69 25.80
CA ASP A 260 -6.90 -32.37 25.05
C ASP A 260 -6.65 -31.31 23.95
N ARG A 261 -5.79 -30.31 24.22
CA ARG A 261 -5.42 -29.26 23.25
C ARG A 261 -4.42 -29.73 22.20
N VAL A 262 -3.58 -30.72 22.50
CA VAL A 262 -2.70 -31.37 21.52
C VAL A 262 -3.54 -32.23 20.57
N GLU A 263 -4.53 -32.98 21.06
CA GLU A 263 -5.46 -33.72 20.20
C GLU A 263 -6.26 -32.77 19.28
N GLU A 264 -6.75 -31.63 19.78
CA GLU A 264 -7.43 -30.62 18.97
C GLU A 264 -6.51 -30.01 17.89
N ALA A 265 -5.25 -29.73 18.22
CA ALA A 265 -4.25 -29.24 17.28
C ALA A 265 -3.91 -30.28 16.18
N ASP A 266 -3.81 -31.56 16.55
CA ASP A 266 -3.55 -32.66 15.61
C ASP A 266 -4.74 -32.93 14.69
N VAL A 267 -5.97 -32.89 15.21
CA VAL A 267 -7.21 -32.93 14.41
C VAL A 267 -7.25 -31.75 13.44
N SER A 268 -6.87 -30.56 13.89
CA SER A 268 -6.81 -29.35 13.05
C SER A 268 -5.75 -29.45 11.96
N ARG A 269 -4.57 -30.00 12.25
CA ARG A 269 -3.49 -30.25 11.26
C ARG A 269 -3.92 -31.31 10.23
N ALA A 270 -4.58 -32.38 10.68
CA ALA A 270 -5.15 -33.40 9.82
C ALA A 270 -6.33 -32.89 8.96
N ALA A 271 -7.08 -31.88 9.43
CA ALA A 271 -8.09 -31.20 8.65
C ALA A 271 -7.46 -30.30 7.56
N ARG A 272 -6.44 -29.49 7.91
CA ARG A 272 -5.68 -28.68 6.93
C ARG A 272 -5.09 -29.54 5.81
N ALA A 273 -4.43 -30.66 6.13
CA ALA A 273 -3.86 -31.57 5.13
C ALA A 273 -4.91 -32.15 4.16
N LYS A 274 -6.11 -32.49 4.67
CA LYS A 274 -7.23 -32.96 3.82
C LYS A 274 -7.84 -31.84 2.96
N LEU A 275 -7.85 -30.61 3.45
CA LEU A 275 -8.32 -29.45 2.69
C LEU A 275 -7.34 -29.09 1.56
N GLN A 276 -6.03 -29.13 1.85
CA GLN A 276 -4.96 -28.90 0.88
C GLN A 276 -4.96 -29.95 -0.24
N ALA A 277 -5.12 -31.24 0.11
CA ALA A 277 -5.26 -32.31 -0.88
C ALA A 277 -6.49 -32.11 -1.79
N LYS A 278 -7.63 -31.69 -1.23
CA LYS A 278 -8.84 -31.36 -2.00
C LYS A 278 -8.70 -30.12 -2.86
N PHE A 279 -7.93 -29.12 -2.41
CA PHE A 279 -7.63 -27.94 -3.21
C PHE A 279 -6.80 -28.32 -4.44
N GLN A 280 -5.77 -29.15 -4.27
CA GLN A 280 -4.97 -29.69 -5.37
C GLN A 280 -5.80 -30.58 -6.33
N GLU A 281 -6.69 -31.42 -5.80
CA GLU A 281 -7.63 -32.22 -6.59
C GLU A 281 -8.58 -31.34 -7.42
N ALA A 282 -9.15 -30.29 -6.81
CA ALA A 282 -10.00 -29.32 -7.48
C ALA A 282 -9.24 -28.52 -8.56
N GLN A 283 -8.05 -28.01 -8.24
CA GLN A 283 -7.19 -27.27 -9.16
C GLN A 283 -6.77 -28.12 -10.38
N HIS A 284 -6.42 -29.39 -10.16
CA HIS A 284 -6.16 -30.34 -11.24
C HIS A 284 -7.41 -30.61 -12.08
N SER A 285 -8.59 -30.73 -11.46
CA SER A 285 -9.85 -30.92 -12.20
C SER A 285 -10.20 -29.71 -13.07
N LEU A 286 -10.00 -28.49 -12.56
CA LEU A 286 -10.21 -27.24 -13.29
C LEU A 286 -9.27 -27.15 -14.50
N LEU A 287 -7.97 -27.42 -14.32
CA LEU A 287 -6.99 -27.45 -15.40
C LEU A 287 -7.32 -28.52 -16.46
N SER A 288 -7.86 -29.68 -16.06
CA SER A 288 -8.31 -30.70 -17.02
C SER A 288 -9.56 -30.26 -17.79
N SER A 289 -10.49 -29.55 -17.15
CA SER A 289 -11.70 -29.00 -17.79
C SER A 289 -11.38 -27.84 -18.73
N GLN A 290 -10.41 -26.98 -18.40
CA GLN A 290 -9.95 -25.89 -19.27
C GLN A 290 -9.22 -26.41 -20.52
N ARG A 291 -8.49 -27.53 -20.41
CA ARG A 291 -7.93 -28.20 -21.59
C ARG A 291 -9.02 -28.77 -22.48
N GLN A 292 -9.99 -29.50 -21.91
CA GLN A 292 -11.13 -30.02 -22.67
C GLN A 292 -11.96 -28.91 -23.34
N ALA A 293 -12.09 -27.73 -22.71
CA ALA A 293 -12.72 -26.57 -23.35
C ALA A 293 -11.94 -26.11 -24.59
N ARG A 294 -10.62 -25.89 -24.47
CA ARG A 294 -9.76 -25.50 -25.61
C ARG A 294 -9.68 -26.55 -26.71
N ASP A 295 -9.66 -27.83 -26.34
CA ASP A 295 -9.66 -28.94 -27.30
C ASP A 295 -10.96 -28.89 -28.13
N LEU A 296 -12.12 -28.70 -27.48
CA LEU A 296 -13.43 -28.54 -28.14
C LEU A 296 -13.57 -27.23 -28.92
N GLU A 297 -13.03 -26.11 -28.43
CA GLU A 297 -12.97 -24.83 -29.16
C GLU A 297 -12.15 -24.98 -30.45
N SER A 298 -11.03 -25.71 -30.41
CA SER A 298 -10.23 -26.01 -31.60
C SER A 298 -10.94 -26.97 -32.57
N GLU A 299 -11.66 -27.97 -32.07
CA GLU A 299 -12.48 -28.85 -32.91
C GLU A 299 -13.64 -28.08 -33.57
N ASN A 300 -14.28 -27.17 -32.83
CA ASN A 300 -15.34 -26.32 -33.35
C ASN A 300 -14.81 -25.35 -34.43
N SER A 301 -13.67 -24.70 -34.22
CA SER A 301 -13.02 -23.85 -35.24
C SER A 301 -12.65 -24.63 -36.52
N ILE A 302 -12.19 -25.88 -36.40
CA ILE A 302 -11.93 -26.77 -37.54
C ILE A 302 -13.23 -27.17 -38.25
N LEU A 303 -14.34 -27.34 -37.52
CA LEU A 303 -15.66 -27.59 -38.12
C LEU A 303 -16.22 -26.35 -38.81
N GLU A 304 -16.09 -25.17 -38.22
CA GLU A 304 -16.50 -23.88 -38.80
C GLU A 304 -15.75 -23.60 -40.10
N HIS A 305 -14.42 -23.77 -40.11
CA HIS A 305 -13.61 -23.64 -41.33
C HIS A 305 -14.06 -24.63 -42.42
N ARG A 306 -14.33 -25.89 -42.07
CA ARG A 306 -14.88 -26.88 -43.02
C ARG A 306 -16.28 -26.54 -43.52
N THR A 307 -17.11 -25.88 -42.72
CA THR A 307 -18.41 -25.40 -43.19
C THR A 307 -18.27 -24.20 -44.12
N ALA A 308 -17.26 -23.33 -43.94
CA ALA A 308 -16.92 -22.31 -44.92
C ALA A 308 -16.41 -22.95 -46.23
N GLU A 309 -15.40 -23.82 -46.17
CA GLU A 309 -14.89 -24.55 -47.36
C GLU A 309 -16.01 -25.27 -48.14
N ALA A 310 -17.02 -25.81 -47.45
CA ALA A 310 -18.17 -26.48 -48.05
C ALA A 310 -19.24 -25.52 -48.60
N LEU A 311 -19.35 -24.30 -48.07
CA LEU A 311 -20.18 -23.23 -48.64
C LEU A 311 -19.52 -22.65 -49.89
N ASP A 312 -18.20 -22.37 -49.85
CA ASP A 312 -17.43 -21.87 -51.00
C ASP A 312 -17.50 -22.87 -52.19
N GLN A 313 -17.40 -24.17 -51.90
CA GLN A 313 -17.58 -25.23 -52.90
C GLN A 313 -19.02 -25.31 -53.45
N LEU A 314 -20.03 -24.99 -52.64
CA LEU A 314 -21.43 -24.95 -53.05
C LEU A 314 -21.72 -23.70 -53.90
N GLU A 315 -21.12 -22.57 -53.58
CA GLU A 315 -21.22 -21.31 -54.35
C GLU A 315 -20.52 -21.43 -55.71
N MET A 316 -19.30 -22.00 -55.78
CA MET A 316 -18.67 -22.33 -57.06
C MET A 316 -19.50 -23.33 -57.87
N ALA A 317 -20.08 -24.36 -57.24
CA ALA A 317 -20.96 -25.30 -57.93
C ALA A 317 -22.30 -24.67 -58.39
N ALA A 318 -22.77 -23.61 -57.71
CA ALA A 318 -23.93 -22.83 -58.13
C ALA A 318 -23.60 -21.95 -59.34
N LEU A 319 -22.43 -21.30 -59.33
CA LEU A 319 -21.90 -20.54 -60.48
C LEU A 319 -21.66 -21.43 -61.70
N ASP A 320 -21.03 -22.60 -61.54
CA ASP A 320 -20.87 -23.58 -62.62
C ASP A 320 -22.23 -24.06 -63.19
N ARG A 321 -23.26 -24.17 -62.34
CA ARG A 321 -24.63 -24.49 -62.77
C ARG A 321 -25.26 -23.34 -63.53
N GLU A 322 -25.16 -22.10 -63.06
CA GLU A 322 -25.74 -20.93 -63.73
C GLU A 322 -25.05 -20.63 -65.06
N VAL A 323 -23.72 -20.78 -65.13
CA VAL A 323 -22.95 -20.69 -66.38
C VAL A 323 -23.25 -21.86 -67.33
N ALA A 324 -23.65 -23.02 -66.84
CA ALA A 324 -24.14 -24.12 -67.67
C ALA A 324 -25.58 -23.90 -68.17
N GLU A 325 -26.44 -23.29 -67.35
CA GLU A 325 -27.82 -22.92 -67.71
C GLU A 325 -27.81 -21.77 -68.74
N GLU A 326 -27.02 -20.71 -68.56
CA GLU A 326 -26.83 -19.64 -69.56
C GLU A 326 -26.35 -20.21 -70.91
N LYS A 327 -25.40 -21.15 -70.90
CA LYS A 327 -24.90 -21.80 -72.13
C LYS A 327 -25.94 -22.73 -72.77
N ALA A 328 -26.81 -23.35 -71.99
CA ALA A 328 -27.93 -24.13 -72.51
C ALA A 328 -28.98 -23.22 -73.15
N GLU A 329 -29.40 -22.15 -72.48
CA GLU A 329 -30.32 -21.15 -73.01
C GLU A 329 -29.78 -20.50 -74.29
N ALA A 330 -28.50 -20.10 -74.30
CA ALA A 330 -27.84 -19.55 -75.48
C ALA A 330 -27.92 -20.52 -76.68
N ALA A 331 -27.57 -21.79 -76.47
CA ALA A 331 -27.65 -22.84 -77.49
C ALA A 331 -29.10 -23.11 -77.95
N GLU A 332 -30.09 -23.07 -77.05
CA GLU A 332 -31.50 -23.15 -77.41
C GLU A 332 -31.93 -21.96 -78.29
N THR A 333 -31.45 -20.73 -78.02
CA THR A 333 -31.73 -19.60 -78.93
C THR A 333 -31.07 -19.75 -80.30
N GLU A 334 -29.90 -20.38 -80.41
CA GLU A 334 -29.27 -20.67 -81.71
C GLU A 334 -30.04 -21.75 -82.48
N VAL A 335 -30.48 -22.81 -81.80
CA VAL A 335 -31.37 -23.83 -82.39
C VAL A 335 -32.69 -23.22 -82.85
N ALA A 336 -33.27 -22.30 -82.07
CA ALA A 336 -34.48 -21.58 -82.46
C ALA A 336 -34.26 -20.75 -83.74
N LYS A 337 -33.22 -19.89 -83.80
CA LYS A 337 -32.86 -19.09 -84.98
C LYS A 337 -32.58 -19.95 -86.22
N LEU A 338 -31.93 -21.10 -86.04
CA LEU A 338 -31.68 -22.05 -87.13
C LEU A 338 -32.98 -22.74 -87.60
N SER A 339 -33.91 -23.04 -86.68
CA SER A 339 -35.22 -23.62 -87.04
C SER A 339 -36.12 -22.63 -87.78
N GLU A 340 -36.08 -21.35 -87.40
CA GLU A 340 -36.74 -20.24 -88.10
C GLU A 340 -36.16 -20.10 -89.51
N ARG A 341 -34.83 -20.07 -89.66
CA ARG A 341 -34.18 -19.99 -90.97
C ARG A 341 -34.43 -21.22 -91.85
N ILE A 342 -34.64 -22.41 -91.26
CA ILE A 342 -35.08 -23.60 -92.01
C ILE A 342 -36.52 -23.42 -92.50
N ALA A 343 -37.44 -22.92 -91.66
CA ALA A 343 -38.82 -22.65 -92.06
C ALA A 343 -38.93 -21.60 -93.18
N GLU A 344 -38.13 -20.53 -93.13
CA GLU A 344 -38.02 -19.56 -94.23
C GLU A 344 -37.61 -20.22 -95.56
N LEU A 345 -36.58 -21.07 -95.52
CA LEU A 345 -36.06 -21.78 -96.70
C LEU A 345 -37.03 -22.85 -97.22
N GLU A 346 -37.78 -23.52 -96.33
CA GLU A 346 -38.85 -24.44 -96.74
C GLU A 346 -40.00 -23.69 -97.43
N LEU A 347 -40.34 -22.48 -96.96
CA LEU A 347 -41.36 -21.62 -97.56
C LEU A 347 -40.91 -21.10 -98.95
N GLU A 348 -39.66 -20.63 -99.08
CA GLU A 348 -39.04 -20.28 -100.36
C GLU A 348 -39.08 -21.47 -101.35
N VAL A 349 -38.78 -22.68 -100.88
CA VAL A 349 -38.87 -23.92 -101.65
C VAL A 349 -40.32 -24.34 -101.99
N THR A 350 -41.34 -23.85 -101.28
CA THR A 350 -42.75 -24.00 -101.70
C THR A 350 -43.14 -22.98 -102.77
N LEU A 351 -42.81 -21.69 -102.60
CA LEU A 351 -43.10 -20.64 -103.59
C LEU A 351 -42.44 -20.94 -104.95
N LEU A 352 -41.17 -21.38 -104.95
CA LEU A 352 -40.48 -21.76 -106.18
C LEU A 352 -41.06 -23.03 -106.86
N LYS A 353 -41.88 -23.83 -106.16
CA LYS A 353 -42.65 -24.94 -106.77
C LYS A 353 -43.99 -24.48 -107.32
N GLU A 354 -44.61 -23.47 -106.71
CA GLU A 354 -45.83 -22.85 -107.22
C GLU A 354 -45.55 -21.99 -108.46
N GLU A 355 -44.47 -21.19 -108.46
CA GLU A 355 -44.03 -20.42 -109.63
C GLU A 355 -43.71 -21.35 -110.83
N ASN A 356 -42.97 -22.44 -110.61
CA ASN A 356 -42.72 -23.44 -111.66
C ASN A 356 -43.99 -24.15 -112.16
N ALA A 357 -45.11 -24.11 -111.43
CA ALA A 357 -46.37 -24.69 -111.86
C ALA A 357 -47.19 -23.76 -112.79
N GLU A 358 -46.90 -22.45 -112.84
CA GLU A 358 -47.61 -21.51 -113.71
C GLU A 358 -47.02 -21.41 -115.13
N TYR A 359 -45.80 -21.91 -115.37
CA TYR A 359 -45.06 -21.71 -116.63
C TYR A 359 -45.39 -22.67 -117.80
N GLU A 360 -46.28 -23.66 -117.66
CA GLU A 360 -46.57 -24.67 -118.71
C GLU A 360 -47.90 -24.47 -119.49
N ASN A 361 -48.03 -23.48 -120.41
CA ASN A 361 -49.12 -23.42 -121.45
C ASN A 361 -48.86 -22.38 -122.63
N PRO A 362 -49.05 -22.67 -123.96
CA PRO A 362 -48.61 -21.76 -125.10
C PRO A 362 -49.56 -21.48 -126.35
N VAL A 363 -49.45 -20.33 -127.09
CA VAL A 363 -50.20 -19.93 -128.38
C VAL A 363 -49.45 -18.86 -129.31
N SER A 364 -49.87 -18.49 -130.57
CA SER A 364 -49.12 -17.64 -131.62
C SER A 364 -49.93 -16.85 -132.77
N GLY A 365 -49.35 -15.87 -133.59
CA GLY A 365 -50.02 -14.99 -134.67
C GLY A 365 -49.18 -14.05 -135.66
N LEU A 366 -49.77 -13.28 -136.66
CA LEU A 366 -49.19 -12.48 -137.87
C LEU A 366 -50.16 -11.35 -138.50
N GLU A 367 -50.02 -10.45 -139.55
CA GLU A 367 -49.03 -9.77 -140.54
C GLU A 367 -49.70 -8.61 -141.47
N GLY A 368 -49.03 -7.78 -142.36
CA GLY A 368 -49.64 -6.76 -143.33
C GLY A 368 -48.76 -5.83 -144.32
N GLU A 369 -49.31 -5.03 -145.32
CA GLU A 369 -48.58 -4.17 -146.37
C GLU A 369 -49.27 -2.85 -147.01
N ARG A 370 -49.01 -2.36 -148.28
CA ARG A 370 -48.87 -0.90 -148.72
C ARG A 370 -49.13 -0.46 -150.24
N THR A 371 -48.47 0.63 -150.76
CA THR A 371 -48.24 1.19 -152.17
C THR A 371 -49.21 2.30 -152.75
N SER A 372 -49.07 3.06 -153.90
CA SER A 372 -48.16 3.19 -155.10
C SER A 372 -48.23 4.56 -155.94
N LEU A 373 -47.33 4.79 -156.94
CA LEU A 373 -47.28 5.67 -158.19
C LEU A 373 -47.54 7.23 -158.27
N ALA A 374 -47.20 7.98 -159.35
CA ALA A 374 -45.87 8.27 -159.95
C ALA A 374 -45.79 9.49 -160.94
N PHE A 375 -46.74 9.75 -161.85
CA PHE A 375 -46.49 10.63 -163.03
C PHE A 375 -46.23 12.12 -162.72
N VAL A 376 -46.73 12.64 -161.59
CA VAL A 376 -46.48 14.01 -161.08
C VAL A 376 -45.01 14.24 -160.65
N GLN A 377 -44.14 13.21 -160.75
CA GLN A 377 -42.79 13.27 -160.21
C GLN A 377 -41.82 14.18 -160.98
N LEU A 378 -41.95 14.40 -162.29
CA LEU A 378 -40.99 15.20 -163.07
C LEU A 378 -41.08 16.71 -162.79
N GLU A 379 -42.29 17.28 -162.76
CA GLU A 379 -42.46 18.73 -162.52
C GLU A 379 -42.04 19.08 -161.09
N LYS A 380 -42.46 18.27 -160.11
CA LYS A 380 -41.94 18.31 -158.73
C LYS A 380 -40.42 18.07 -158.63
N HIS A 381 -39.74 17.54 -159.66
CA HIS A 381 -38.30 17.25 -159.55
C HIS A 381 -37.43 18.50 -159.55
N ASN A 382 -37.89 19.57 -160.23
CA ASN A 382 -37.21 20.87 -160.22
C ASN A 382 -37.50 21.67 -158.93
N GLU A 383 -38.66 21.49 -158.32
CA GLU A 383 -38.96 22.04 -156.98
C GLU A 383 -38.17 21.32 -155.88
N ARG A 384 -38.14 19.97 -155.91
CA ARG A 384 -37.37 19.15 -154.94
C ARG A 384 -35.89 19.52 -154.87
N LEU A 385 -35.27 19.92 -155.98
CA LEU A 385 -33.86 20.36 -155.97
C LEU A 385 -33.64 21.67 -155.20
N LYS A 386 -34.63 22.58 -155.20
CA LYS A 386 -34.58 23.80 -154.36
C LYS A 386 -34.90 23.49 -152.90
N GLU A 387 -35.91 22.65 -152.62
CA GLU A 387 -36.19 22.20 -151.26
C GLU A 387 -35.02 21.44 -150.63
N ALA A 388 -34.34 20.56 -151.37
CA ALA A 388 -33.24 19.75 -150.87
C ALA A 388 -32.06 20.61 -150.39
N LEU A 389 -31.72 21.68 -151.13
CA LEU A 389 -30.67 22.63 -150.72
C LEU A 389 -31.04 23.41 -149.45
N ILE A 390 -32.32 23.74 -149.26
CA ILE A 390 -32.80 24.39 -148.03
C ILE A 390 -32.72 23.40 -146.85
N ARG A 391 -33.26 22.18 -147.00
CA ARG A 391 -33.21 21.14 -145.98
C ARG A 391 -31.78 20.78 -145.56
N LEU A 392 -30.82 20.75 -146.49
CA LEU A 392 -29.42 20.46 -146.16
C LEU A 392 -28.79 21.53 -145.27
N ARG A 393 -29.10 22.82 -145.50
CA ARG A 393 -28.68 23.93 -144.64
C ARG A 393 -29.28 23.79 -143.25
N ASP A 394 -30.59 23.50 -143.19
CA ASP A 394 -31.33 23.51 -141.93
C ASP A 394 -30.88 22.37 -141.02
N VAL A 395 -30.78 21.14 -141.54
CA VAL A 395 -30.22 19.96 -140.85
C VAL A 395 -28.78 20.21 -140.37
N SER A 396 -27.93 20.87 -141.18
CA SER A 396 -26.58 21.23 -140.75
C SER A 396 -26.59 22.21 -139.57
N SER A 397 -27.57 23.12 -139.52
CA SER A 397 -27.73 24.09 -138.42
C SER A 397 -28.39 23.50 -137.17
N GLU A 398 -29.14 22.40 -137.31
CA GLU A 398 -29.72 21.65 -136.19
C GLU A 398 -28.65 20.77 -135.54
N ALA A 399 -27.86 20.04 -136.33
CA ALA A 399 -26.71 19.27 -135.82
C ALA A 399 -25.70 20.16 -135.07
N GLU A 400 -25.40 21.36 -135.58
CA GLU A 400 -24.56 22.35 -134.89
C GLU A 400 -25.13 22.86 -133.55
N ARG A 401 -26.44 22.75 -133.31
CA ARG A 401 -27.07 23.07 -132.02
C ARG A 401 -27.06 21.86 -131.08
N GLU A 402 -27.31 20.66 -131.60
CA GLU A 402 -27.24 19.43 -130.82
C GLU A 402 -25.85 19.18 -130.22
N TYR A 403 -24.77 19.42 -130.96
CA TYR A 403 -23.43 19.29 -130.40
C TYR A 403 -23.12 20.35 -129.34
N LYS A 404 -23.63 21.58 -129.50
CA LYS A 404 -23.44 22.66 -128.49
C LYS A 404 -24.24 22.41 -127.21
N THR A 405 -25.44 21.82 -127.30
CA THR A 405 -26.23 21.41 -126.13
C THR A 405 -25.56 20.24 -125.39
N LYS A 406 -25.12 19.20 -126.11
CA LYS A 406 -24.39 18.07 -125.51
C LYS A 406 -23.07 18.48 -124.85
N MET A 407 -22.33 19.45 -125.40
CA MET A 407 -21.15 20.00 -124.72
C MET A 407 -21.53 20.69 -123.40
N ALA A 408 -22.56 21.54 -123.40
CA ALA A 408 -23.02 22.22 -122.18
C ALA A 408 -23.59 21.26 -121.12
N GLU A 409 -24.17 20.12 -121.53
CA GLU A 409 -24.62 19.05 -120.62
C GLU A 409 -23.42 18.34 -119.99
N LEU A 410 -22.41 17.94 -120.78
CA LEU A 410 -21.19 17.30 -120.26
C LEU A 410 -20.35 18.23 -119.38
N GLU A 411 -20.25 19.52 -119.72
CA GLU A 411 -19.61 20.55 -118.88
C GLU A 411 -20.31 20.67 -117.53
N LYS A 412 -21.65 20.59 -117.49
CA LYS A 412 -22.45 20.61 -116.26
C LYS A 412 -22.30 19.32 -115.44
N GLU A 413 -22.23 18.16 -116.09
CA GLU A 413 -21.99 16.88 -115.41
C GLU A 413 -20.60 16.84 -114.77
N LEU A 414 -19.56 17.34 -115.46
CA LEU A 414 -18.20 17.47 -114.93
C LEU A 414 -18.16 18.32 -113.65
N MET A 415 -18.77 19.52 -113.68
CA MET A 415 -18.91 20.38 -112.48
C MET A 415 -19.59 19.64 -111.32
N SER A 416 -20.59 18.78 -111.61
CA SER A 416 -21.28 18.01 -110.57
C SER A 416 -20.44 16.87 -109.97
N GLN A 417 -19.48 16.31 -110.73
CA GLN A 417 -18.49 15.37 -110.19
C GLN A 417 -17.47 16.06 -109.29
N GLU A 418 -17.01 17.27 -109.64
CA GLU A 418 -16.10 18.06 -108.79
C GLU A 418 -16.77 18.43 -107.45
N ASP A 419 -18.04 18.84 -107.48
CA ASP A 419 -18.89 19.06 -106.31
C ASP A 419 -19.05 17.79 -105.43
N LEU A 420 -19.15 16.61 -106.05
CA LEU A 420 -19.25 15.33 -105.34
C LEU A 420 -17.92 14.88 -104.74
N ALA A 421 -16.81 15.05 -105.46
CA ALA A 421 -15.47 14.72 -104.99
C ALA A 421 -15.08 15.55 -103.76
N SER A 422 -15.33 16.87 -103.78
CA SER A 422 -15.04 17.75 -102.64
C SER A 422 -15.84 17.40 -101.37
N ARG A 423 -17.08 16.89 -101.53
CA ARG A 423 -17.89 16.40 -100.40
C ARG A 423 -17.37 15.08 -99.84
N LEU A 424 -16.86 14.20 -100.70
CA LEU A 424 -16.26 12.92 -100.31
C LEU A 424 -14.97 13.17 -99.51
N GLU A 425 -14.04 13.97 -100.03
CA GLU A 425 -12.80 14.38 -99.33
C GLU A 425 -13.09 15.02 -97.96
N LEU A 426 -14.09 15.91 -97.88
CA LEU A 426 -14.52 16.54 -96.62
C LEU A 426 -15.17 15.54 -95.64
N SER A 427 -15.78 14.46 -96.14
CA SER A 427 -16.31 13.38 -95.31
C SER A 427 -15.20 12.45 -94.79
N GLU A 428 -14.20 12.13 -95.61
CA GLU A 428 -13.03 11.35 -95.22
C GLU A 428 -12.21 12.09 -94.16
N ALA A 429 -11.99 13.41 -94.32
CA ALA A 429 -11.33 14.24 -93.32
C ALA A 429 -12.05 14.24 -91.96
N LYS A 430 -13.40 14.24 -91.96
CA LYS A 430 -14.21 14.12 -90.74
C LYS A 430 -14.10 12.73 -90.11
N LEU A 431 -14.12 11.67 -90.93
CA LEU A 431 -14.02 10.29 -90.48
C LEU A 431 -12.63 10.02 -89.87
N ALA A 432 -11.57 10.52 -90.49
CA ALA A 432 -10.21 10.47 -89.94
C ALA A 432 -10.08 11.21 -88.60
N ASN A 433 -10.66 12.41 -88.47
CA ASN A 433 -10.66 13.16 -87.22
C ASN A 433 -11.46 12.46 -86.11
N ALA A 434 -12.62 11.86 -86.44
CA ALA A 434 -13.39 11.05 -85.50
C ALA A 434 -12.62 9.77 -85.10
N GLY A 435 -11.89 9.15 -86.03
CA GLY A 435 -11.00 8.02 -85.76
C GLY A 435 -9.90 8.37 -84.76
N SER A 436 -9.24 9.53 -84.93
CA SER A 436 -8.25 10.03 -83.95
C SER A 436 -8.86 10.22 -82.57
N GLN A 437 -10.05 10.82 -82.49
CA GLN A 437 -10.75 11.04 -81.22
C GLN A 437 -11.16 9.73 -80.53
N ILE A 438 -11.52 8.70 -81.30
CA ILE A 438 -11.78 7.35 -80.77
C ILE A 438 -10.50 6.71 -80.23
N GLU A 439 -9.36 6.90 -80.91
CA GLU A 439 -8.06 6.38 -80.46
C GLU A 439 -7.58 7.08 -79.17
N ASP A 440 -7.71 8.41 -79.09
CA ASP A 440 -7.40 9.20 -77.89
C ASP A 440 -8.28 8.82 -76.69
N LEU A 441 -9.56 8.49 -76.93
CA LEU A 441 -10.50 8.05 -75.88
C LEU A 441 -10.26 6.61 -75.41
N LYS A 442 -9.82 5.70 -76.29
CA LYS A 442 -9.37 4.36 -75.87
C LYS A 442 -8.16 4.45 -74.95
N MET A 443 -7.14 5.25 -75.32
CA MET A 443 -5.93 5.37 -74.51
C MET A 443 -6.22 5.98 -73.13
N GLN A 444 -7.19 6.90 -73.03
CA GLN A 444 -7.69 7.41 -71.75
C GLN A 444 -8.47 6.36 -70.93
N LEU A 445 -9.15 5.41 -71.59
CA LEU A 445 -9.82 4.29 -70.93
C LEU A 445 -8.80 3.26 -70.42
N ASP A 446 -7.79 2.94 -71.22
CA ASP A 446 -6.69 2.03 -70.84
C ASP A 446 -5.89 2.60 -69.65
N ASP A 447 -5.57 3.91 -69.67
CA ASP A 447 -4.95 4.62 -68.53
C ASP A 447 -5.85 4.63 -67.28
N ALA A 448 -7.17 4.70 -67.46
CA ALA A 448 -8.14 4.66 -66.34
C ALA A 448 -8.24 3.26 -65.72
N LEU A 449 -8.30 2.21 -66.54
CA LEU A 449 -8.27 0.81 -66.10
C LEU A 449 -6.96 0.50 -65.34
N GLY A 450 -5.81 0.95 -65.86
CA GLY A 450 -4.54 0.81 -65.15
C GLY A 450 -4.46 1.58 -63.82
N ALA A 451 -5.28 2.62 -63.63
CA ALA A 451 -5.43 3.29 -62.35
C ALA A 451 -6.40 2.56 -61.40
N GLU A 452 -7.41 1.88 -61.94
CA GLU A 452 -8.33 1.01 -61.20
C GLU A 452 -7.61 -0.22 -60.64
N ASP A 453 -6.83 -0.94 -61.45
CA ASP A 453 -5.93 -2.04 -61.03
C ASP A 453 -5.02 -1.65 -59.86
N MET A 454 -4.47 -0.43 -59.89
CA MET A 454 -3.62 0.10 -58.81
C MET A 454 -4.41 0.48 -57.56
N LEU A 455 -5.66 0.94 -57.71
CA LEU A 455 -6.54 1.23 -56.58
C LEU A 455 -7.03 -0.06 -55.91
N GLU A 456 -7.32 -1.12 -56.68
CA GLU A 456 -7.62 -2.45 -56.14
C GLU A 456 -6.43 -2.99 -55.34
N GLN A 457 -5.23 -3.03 -55.94
CA GLN A 457 -4.00 -3.47 -55.28
C GLN A 457 -3.55 -2.60 -54.07
N LEU A 458 -4.03 -1.35 -53.99
CA LEU A 458 -3.83 -0.48 -52.83
C LEU A 458 -4.91 -0.68 -51.77
N THR A 459 -6.16 -0.92 -52.15
CA THR A 459 -7.24 -1.18 -51.19
C THR A 459 -7.11 -2.58 -50.57
N GLU A 460 -6.76 -3.61 -51.35
CA GLU A 460 -6.40 -4.94 -50.86
C GLU A 460 -5.26 -4.86 -49.84
N ARG A 461 -4.16 -4.14 -50.15
CA ARG A 461 -3.05 -3.96 -49.21
C ARG A 461 -3.42 -3.15 -47.97
N ASN A 462 -4.26 -2.13 -48.09
CA ASN A 462 -4.74 -1.40 -46.93
C ASN A 462 -5.65 -2.28 -46.05
N LEU A 463 -6.49 -3.13 -46.65
CA LEU A 463 -7.31 -4.10 -45.94
C LEU A 463 -6.44 -5.11 -45.18
N GLN A 464 -5.51 -5.79 -45.86
CA GLN A 464 -4.55 -6.73 -45.24
C GLN A 464 -3.73 -6.09 -44.12
N MET A 465 -3.30 -4.83 -44.29
CA MET A 465 -2.58 -4.09 -43.25
C MET A 465 -3.49 -3.66 -42.09
N SER A 466 -4.77 -3.35 -42.34
CA SER A 466 -5.76 -3.05 -41.31
C SER A 466 -6.14 -4.29 -40.50
N GLU A 467 -6.44 -5.40 -41.17
CA GLU A 467 -6.66 -6.72 -40.55
C GLU A 467 -5.48 -7.10 -39.66
N ARG A 468 -4.25 -6.95 -40.16
CA ARG A 468 -3.04 -7.25 -39.38
C ARG A 468 -2.77 -6.28 -38.23
N ILE A 469 -3.24 -5.04 -38.32
CA ILE A 469 -3.25 -4.10 -37.19
C ILE A 469 -4.30 -4.54 -36.15
N GLU A 470 -5.45 -5.04 -36.58
CA GLU A 470 -6.51 -5.55 -35.69
C GLU A 470 -6.10 -6.84 -34.99
N GLU A 471 -5.48 -7.80 -35.71
CA GLU A 471 -4.80 -8.97 -35.13
C GLU A 471 -3.78 -8.53 -34.06
N MET A 472 -2.89 -7.58 -34.39
CA MET A 472 -1.87 -7.12 -33.47
C MET A 472 -2.49 -6.43 -32.24
N ARG A 473 -3.57 -5.66 -32.40
CA ARG A 473 -4.32 -5.06 -31.28
C ARG A 473 -4.91 -6.13 -30.36
N ALA A 474 -5.58 -7.14 -30.91
CA ALA A 474 -6.12 -8.25 -30.13
C ALA A 474 -5.01 -8.98 -29.35
N THR A 475 -3.86 -9.27 -29.99
CA THR A 475 -2.73 -9.89 -29.27
C THR A 475 -2.09 -8.98 -28.21
N ILE A 476 -2.21 -7.66 -28.33
CA ILE A 476 -1.76 -6.72 -27.30
C ILE A 476 -2.76 -6.72 -26.13
N GLU A 477 -4.07 -6.70 -26.39
CA GLU A 477 -5.11 -6.78 -25.36
C GLU A 477 -5.03 -8.10 -24.56
N ASP A 478 -4.82 -9.24 -25.24
CA ASP A 478 -4.54 -10.53 -24.61
C ASP A 478 -3.27 -10.49 -23.73
N LEU A 479 -2.20 -9.84 -24.19
CA LEU A 479 -0.94 -9.72 -23.44
C LEU A 479 -1.04 -8.74 -22.27
N GLU A 480 -1.83 -7.67 -22.38
CA GLU A 480 -2.13 -6.73 -21.31
C GLU A 480 -3.00 -7.40 -20.23
N ALA A 481 -4.04 -8.15 -20.63
CA ALA A 481 -4.84 -8.96 -19.70
C ALA A 481 -4.02 -10.06 -18.99
N LEU A 482 -3.08 -10.70 -19.69
CA LEU A 482 -2.13 -11.66 -19.08
C LEU A 482 -1.12 -10.96 -18.16
N LYS A 483 -0.68 -9.74 -18.47
CA LYS A 483 0.20 -8.94 -17.63
C LYS A 483 -0.52 -8.53 -16.33
N ASP A 484 -1.76 -8.06 -16.42
CA ASP A 484 -2.53 -7.63 -15.25
C ASP A 484 -2.87 -8.82 -14.33
N LEU A 485 -3.21 -9.98 -14.90
CA LEU A 485 -3.37 -11.22 -14.13
C LEU A 485 -2.06 -11.70 -13.47
N ASN A 486 -0.91 -11.45 -14.10
CA ASN A 486 0.39 -11.73 -13.50
C ASN A 486 0.71 -10.75 -12.36
N ASP A 487 0.42 -9.46 -12.53
CA ASP A 487 0.60 -8.45 -11.48
C ASP A 487 -0.29 -8.74 -10.25
N GLU A 488 -1.57 -9.11 -10.45
CA GLU A 488 -2.46 -9.57 -9.36
C GLU A 488 -1.90 -10.82 -8.64
N LEU A 489 -1.30 -11.74 -9.40
CA LEU A 489 -0.69 -12.95 -8.84
C LEU A 489 0.61 -12.64 -8.07
N GLU A 490 1.42 -11.70 -8.55
CA GLU A 490 2.62 -11.23 -7.85
C GLU A 490 2.27 -10.44 -6.59
N GLU A 491 1.24 -9.59 -6.59
CA GLU A 491 0.74 -8.93 -5.38
C GLU A 491 0.27 -9.97 -4.35
N GLY A 492 -0.53 -10.96 -4.77
CA GLY A 492 -0.95 -12.07 -3.91
C GLY A 492 0.20 -12.95 -3.38
N HIS A 493 1.26 -13.14 -4.17
CA HIS A 493 2.48 -13.80 -3.71
C HIS A 493 3.24 -12.96 -2.67
N VAL A 494 3.38 -11.65 -2.88
CA VAL A 494 4.04 -10.74 -1.93
C VAL A 494 3.23 -10.62 -0.62
N GLU A 495 1.89 -10.57 -0.69
CA GLU A 495 1.04 -10.59 0.50
C GLU A 495 1.20 -11.90 1.30
N THR A 496 1.21 -13.06 0.62
CA THR A 496 1.35 -14.36 1.30
C THR A 496 2.77 -14.60 1.81
N GLU A 497 3.80 -14.14 1.11
CA GLU A 497 5.18 -14.12 1.61
C GLU A 497 5.30 -13.25 2.87
N LYS A 498 4.70 -12.06 2.87
CA LYS A 498 4.68 -11.18 4.04
C LYS A 498 3.95 -11.80 5.23
N GLN A 499 2.78 -12.41 5.01
CA GLN A 499 2.05 -13.13 6.07
C GLN A 499 2.87 -14.28 6.67
N LEU A 500 3.62 -15.02 5.83
CA LEU A 500 4.51 -16.08 6.30
C LEU A 500 5.71 -15.55 7.07
N HIS A 501 6.28 -14.40 6.68
CA HIS A 501 7.32 -13.72 7.46
C HIS A 501 6.79 -13.24 8.83
N GLU A 502 5.59 -12.67 8.89
CA GLU A 502 4.93 -12.28 10.14
C GLU A 502 4.61 -13.50 11.05
N GLU A 503 4.21 -14.65 10.49
CA GLU A 503 4.08 -15.90 11.25
C GLU A 503 5.43 -16.41 11.77
N VAL A 504 6.50 -16.35 10.95
CA VAL A 504 7.86 -16.77 11.34
C VAL A 504 8.44 -15.87 12.44
N GLU A 505 8.25 -14.55 12.37
CA GLU A 505 8.67 -13.63 13.43
C GLU A 505 7.93 -13.92 14.74
N GLN A 506 6.61 -14.09 14.71
CA GLN A 506 5.82 -14.47 15.88
C GLN A 506 6.24 -15.82 16.49
N LEU A 507 6.57 -16.81 15.67
CA LEU A 507 7.05 -18.11 16.14
C LEU A 507 8.48 -18.01 16.70
N THR A 508 9.33 -17.17 16.12
CA THR A 508 10.70 -16.92 16.59
C THR A 508 10.70 -16.19 17.93
N SER A 509 9.84 -15.18 18.11
CA SER A 509 9.60 -14.51 19.39
C SER A 509 9.14 -15.51 20.47
N ARG A 510 8.14 -16.36 20.17
CA ARG A 510 7.68 -17.40 21.12
C ARG A 510 8.77 -18.41 21.46
N LEU A 511 9.62 -18.79 20.50
CA LEU A 511 10.79 -19.66 20.76
C LEU A 511 11.83 -18.97 21.64
N GLY A 512 12.01 -17.64 21.51
CA GLY A 512 12.79 -16.84 22.44
C GLY A 512 12.21 -16.87 23.86
N ASP A 513 10.92 -16.57 24.01
CA ASP A 513 10.23 -16.58 25.31
C ASP A 513 10.30 -17.95 26.01
N GLU A 514 10.02 -19.05 25.30
CA GLU A 514 10.11 -20.40 25.87
C GLU A 514 11.55 -20.82 26.16
N ARG A 515 12.53 -20.36 25.38
CA ARG A 515 13.96 -20.58 25.69
C ARG A 515 14.38 -19.86 26.97
N VAL A 516 14.00 -18.59 27.15
CA VAL A 516 14.29 -17.84 28.39
C VAL A 516 13.66 -18.53 29.59
N LYS A 517 12.41 -19.00 29.48
CA LYS A 517 11.77 -19.81 30.54
C LYS A 517 12.50 -21.11 30.83
N SER A 518 13.06 -21.78 29.82
CA SER A 518 13.91 -22.96 30.03
C SER A 518 15.17 -22.59 30.82
N GLU A 519 15.88 -21.53 30.42
CA GLU A 519 17.10 -21.07 31.09
C GLU A 519 16.83 -20.59 32.53
N GLU A 520 15.67 -19.98 32.81
CA GLU A 520 15.20 -19.67 34.17
C GLU A 520 14.87 -20.93 34.99
N LEU A 521 14.23 -21.94 34.39
CA LEU A 521 13.91 -23.20 35.05
C LEU A 521 15.16 -24.05 35.32
N ASP A 522 16.12 -24.09 34.40
CA ASP A 522 17.39 -24.78 34.56
C ASP A 522 18.23 -24.10 35.67
N ALA A 523 18.24 -22.76 35.73
CA ALA A 523 18.84 -22.03 36.85
C ALA A 523 18.16 -22.33 38.20
N LEU A 524 16.82 -22.42 38.23
CA LEU A 524 16.07 -22.83 39.43
C LEU A 524 16.37 -24.28 39.85
N VAL A 525 16.55 -25.19 38.88
CA VAL A 525 16.98 -26.57 39.16
C VAL A 525 18.38 -26.58 39.77
N ILE A 526 19.33 -25.80 39.25
CA ILE A 526 20.69 -25.68 39.81
C ILE A 526 20.65 -25.12 41.24
N ASP A 527 19.85 -24.08 41.51
CA ASP A 527 19.65 -23.54 42.86
C ASP A 527 19.02 -24.58 43.81
N MET A 528 18.07 -25.39 43.31
CA MET A 528 17.48 -26.49 44.07
C MET A 528 18.47 -27.64 44.30
N GLU A 529 19.32 -27.99 43.34
CA GLU A 529 20.37 -29.01 43.50
C GLU A 529 21.47 -28.56 44.46
N GLY A 530 21.88 -27.28 44.42
CA GLY A 530 22.77 -26.68 45.39
C GLY A 530 22.15 -26.65 46.80
N THR A 531 20.85 -26.39 46.90
CA THR A 531 20.09 -26.45 48.17
C THR A 531 19.96 -27.89 48.68
N ILE A 532 19.69 -28.87 47.81
CA ILE A 532 19.66 -30.30 48.15
C ILE A 532 21.05 -30.79 48.57
N SER A 533 22.12 -30.27 47.95
CA SER A 533 23.50 -30.60 48.33
C SER A 533 23.83 -30.05 49.71
N GLN A 534 23.49 -28.80 50.02
CA GLN A 534 23.59 -28.25 51.38
C GLN A 534 22.75 -29.04 52.40
N PHE A 535 21.57 -29.54 52.03
CA PHE A 535 20.78 -30.43 52.90
C PHE A 535 21.41 -31.82 53.06
N ARG A 536 22.08 -32.36 52.03
CA ARG A 536 22.84 -33.63 52.13
C ARG A 536 24.08 -33.46 53.01
N GLU A 537 24.81 -32.36 52.85
CA GLU A 537 25.96 -32.00 53.69
C GLU A 537 25.53 -31.76 55.14
N LEU A 538 24.41 -31.06 55.39
CA LEU A 538 23.86 -30.88 56.72
C LEU A 538 23.34 -32.20 57.32
N VAL A 539 22.73 -33.08 56.53
CA VAL A 539 22.35 -34.42 57.02
C VAL A 539 23.59 -35.28 57.30
N ALA A 540 24.65 -35.14 56.51
CA ALA A 540 25.94 -35.80 56.77
C ALA A 540 26.65 -35.21 57.99
N SER A 541 26.59 -33.88 58.22
CA SER A 541 27.10 -33.26 59.45
C SER A 541 26.28 -33.69 60.64
N LEU A 542 24.95 -33.68 60.59
CA LEU A 542 24.09 -34.14 61.69
C LEU A 542 24.21 -35.65 61.97
N GLN A 543 24.52 -36.47 60.95
CA GLN A 543 24.87 -37.89 61.14
C GLN A 543 26.27 -38.05 61.75
N GLY A 544 27.24 -37.25 61.29
CA GLY A 544 28.58 -37.16 61.87
C GLY A 544 28.53 -36.70 63.31
N GLU A 545 27.78 -35.65 63.63
CA GLU A 545 27.51 -35.10 64.96
C GLU A 545 26.71 -36.09 65.82
N LEU A 546 25.82 -36.91 65.27
CA LEU A 546 25.15 -37.97 66.02
C LEU A 546 26.11 -39.12 66.37
N GLU A 547 27.02 -39.50 65.48
CA GLU A 547 28.04 -40.52 65.76
C GLU A 547 29.17 -39.95 66.63
N ASP A 548 29.54 -38.68 66.47
CA ASP A 548 30.42 -37.94 67.37
C ASP A 548 29.76 -37.72 68.73
N VAL A 549 28.44 -37.55 68.83
CA VAL A 549 27.72 -37.54 70.11
C VAL A 549 27.61 -38.96 70.69
N ARG A 550 27.63 -40.01 69.86
CA ARG A 550 27.71 -41.41 70.33
C ARG A 550 29.11 -41.73 70.87
N ILE A 551 30.16 -41.33 70.15
CA ILE A 551 31.57 -41.44 70.54
C ILE A 551 31.86 -40.53 71.73
N GLN A 552 31.33 -39.31 71.77
CA GLN A 552 31.41 -38.42 72.93
C GLN A 552 30.54 -38.89 74.08
N LYS A 553 29.49 -39.69 73.88
CA LYS A 553 28.77 -40.32 75.01
C LYS A 553 29.59 -41.45 75.63
N ILE A 554 30.50 -42.05 74.86
CA ILE A 554 31.54 -42.96 75.35
C ILE A 554 32.70 -42.15 75.97
N SER A 555 33.04 -40.97 75.44
CA SER A 555 34.08 -40.08 75.99
C SER A 555 33.57 -39.10 77.06
N GLN A 556 32.28 -39.08 77.40
CA GLN A 556 31.71 -38.23 78.46
C GLN A 556 31.90 -38.84 79.85
N GLU A 557 32.36 -40.10 79.91
CA GLU A 557 33.01 -40.66 81.09
C GLU A 557 34.48 -40.20 81.22
N SER A 558 35.02 -39.46 80.24
CA SER A 558 36.39 -38.93 80.20
C SER A 558 36.47 -37.45 79.77
N ASP A 559 36.25 -36.57 80.75
CA ASP A 559 36.68 -35.17 80.79
C ASP A 559 35.94 -34.10 79.96
N SER A 560 36.01 -32.88 80.51
CA SER A 560 35.11 -31.75 80.24
C SER A 560 35.48 -30.91 79.00
N ALA A 561 34.54 -30.74 78.06
CA ALA A 561 34.63 -29.76 76.97
C ALA A 561 33.23 -29.31 76.46
N THR A 562 32.61 -28.34 77.14
CA THR A 562 31.33 -27.71 76.73
C THR A 562 31.52 -26.36 76.05
N THR A 563 32.41 -25.51 76.58
CA THR A 563 32.60 -24.10 76.14
C THR A 563 33.09 -23.96 74.69
N THR A 564 33.90 -24.90 74.19
CA THR A 564 34.42 -24.86 72.81
C THR A 564 33.33 -25.10 71.75
N LYS A 565 32.34 -25.93 72.05
CA LYS A 565 31.26 -26.27 71.11
C LYS A 565 30.28 -25.11 70.93
N GLU A 566 29.96 -24.41 72.01
CA GLU A 566 29.15 -23.19 71.98
C GLU A 566 29.87 -22.08 71.20
N ALA A 567 31.18 -21.91 71.38
CA ALA A 567 31.99 -20.98 70.60
C ALA A 567 32.01 -21.32 69.09
N HIS A 568 32.19 -22.60 68.71
CA HIS A 568 32.12 -23.01 67.30
C HIS A 568 30.72 -22.84 66.69
N ALA A 569 29.65 -23.11 67.45
CA ALA A 569 28.28 -22.89 66.98
C ALA A 569 27.99 -21.39 66.74
N LEU A 570 28.45 -20.52 67.64
CA LEU A 570 28.35 -19.06 67.48
C LEU A 570 29.20 -18.56 66.30
N MET A 571 30.40 -19.09 66.10
CA MET A 571 31.26 -18.77 64.95
C MET A 571 30.60 -19.16 63.62
N ASN A 572 30.06 -20.38 63.51
CA ASN A 572 29.35 -20.84 62.33
C ASN A 572 28.07 -20.03 62.06
N LEU A 573 27.35 -19.62 63.11
CA LEU A 573 26.20 -18.72 62.98
C LEU A 573 26.63 -17.34 62.45
N ASN A 574 27.74 -16.79 62.93
CA ASN A 574 28.27 -15.50 62.47
C ASN A 574 28.70 -15.56 61.00
N LEU A 575 29.49 -16.58 60.60
CA LEU A 575 29.85 -16.82 59.19
C LEU A 575 28.62 -16.99 58.29
N LYS A 576 27.56 -17.64 58.79
CA LYS A 576 26.28 -17.79 58.06
C LYS A 576 25.51 -16.48 57.95
N LEU A 577 25.56 -15.63 58.96
CA LEU A 577 24.98 -14.27 58.92
C LEU A 577 25.75 -13.37 57.94
N GLN A 578 27.08 -13.34 58.02
CA GLN A 578 27.95 -12.59 57.10
C GLN A 578 27.73 -13.01 55.64
N SER A 579 27.79 -14.30 55.34
CA SER A 579 27.53 -14.80 53.97
C SER A 579 26.08 -14.61 53.50
N THR A 580 25.11 -14.45 54.41
CA THR A 580 23.73 -14.06 54.06
C THR A 580 23.63 -12.55 53.78
N ALA A 581 24.32 -11.71 54.55
CA ALA A 581 24.39 -10.27 54.34
C ALA A 581 25.09 -9.92 53.02
N ALA A 582 26.26 -10.51 52.73
CA ALA A 582 26.97 -10.33 51.47
C ALA A 582 26.12 -10.78 50.26
N LYS A 583 25.37 -11.88 50.38
CA LYS A 583 24.41 -12.31 49.33
C LYS A 583 23.22 -11.36 49.16
N ALA A 584 22.76 -10.71 50.23
CA ALA A 584 21.71 -9.69 50.13
C ALA A 584 22.22 -8.38 49.49
N GLN A 585 23.44 -7.96 49.84
CA GLN A 585 24.16 -6.83 49.25
C GLN A 585 24.43 -7.05 47.76
N SER A 586 25.01 -8.18 47.38
CA SER A 586 25.22 -8.59 45.99
C SER A 586 23.92 -8.53 45.18
N LYS A 587 22.81 -9.11 45.69
CA LYS A 587 21.49 -9.04 45.04
C LYS A 587 20.92 -7.62 44.96
N THR A 588 21.26 -6.74 45.91
CA THR A 588 20.85 -5.32 45.89
C THR A 588 21.57 -4.56 44.78
N ILE A 589 22.87 -4.79 44.61
CA ILE A 589 23.66 -4.30 43.47
C ILE A 589 23.09 -4.88 42.16
N ASP A 590 22.77 -6.17 42.14
CA ASP A 590 21.99 -6.88 41.11
C ASP A 590 20.76 -6.09 40.59
N LEU A 591 19.88 -5.74 41.52
CA LEU A 591 18.60 -5.08 41.22
C LEU A 591 18.78 -3.62 40.80
N GLU A 592 19.68 -2.87 41.45
CA GLU A 592 19.95 -1.47 41.09
C GLU A 592 20.69 -1.35 39.75
N LEU A 593 21.53 -2.32 39.37
CA LEU A 593 22.12 -2.38 38.03
C LEU A 593 21.07 -2.65 36.94
N LYS A 594 20.18 -3.65 37.12
CA LYS A 594 19.09 -3.92 36.17
C LYS A 594 18.11 -2.75 36.04
N LYS A 595 17.86 -2.04 37.14
CA LYS A 595 17.07 -0.79 37.17
C LYS A 595 17.76 0.35 36.42
N LEU A 596 19.09 0.48 36.54
CA LEU A 596 19.88 1.44 35.76
C LEU A 596 19.86 1.10 34.26
N GLU A 597 20.02 -0.17 33.89
CA GLU A 597 19.90 -0.64 32.50
C GLU A 597 18.53 -0.28 31.89
N ALA A 598 17.44 -0.54 32.62
CA ALA A 598 16.09 -0.18 32.18
C ALA A 598 15.91 1.34 31.98
N ILE A 599 16.46 2.17 32.88
CA ILE A 599 16.44 3.64 32.75
C ILE A 599 17.28 4.11 31.56
N GLN A 600 18.46 3.51 31.35
CA GLN A 600 19.35 3.82 30.23
C GLN A 600 18.72 3.47 28.88
N LEU A 601 18.11 2.29 28.76
CA LEU A 601 17.39 1.86 27.56
C LEU A 601 16.16 2.75 27.27
N ALA A 602 15.43 3.17 28.31
CA ALA A 602 14.30 4.09 28.16
C ALA A 602 14.73 5.48 27.66
N GLU A 603 15.80 6.06 28.20
CA GLU A 603 16.34 7.35 27.74
C GLU A 603 16.99 7.24 26.35
N HIS A 604 17.68 6.13 26.04
CA HIS A 604 18.22 5.85 24.71
C HIS A 604 17.10 5.81 23.67
N LEU A 605 16.05 5.02 23.94
CA LEU A 605 14.85 4.92 23.10
C LEU A 605 14.15 6.28 22.94
N ARG A 606 14.05 7.09 24.01
CA ARG A 606 13.48 8.45 23.95
C ARG A 606 14.26 9.39 23.03
N ILE A 607 15.58 9.23 22.94
CA ILE A 607 16.43 9.99 22.02
C ILE A 607 16.29 9.45 20.60
N VAL A 608 16.47 8.13 20.40
CA VAL A 608 16.42 7.47 19.08
C VAL A 608 15.07 7.70 18.38
N GLN A 609 13.94 7.60 19.09
CA GLN A 609 12.60 7.81 18.53
C GLN A 609 12.35 9.21 17.94
N ALA A 610 13.20 10.20 18.23
CA ALA A 610 13.09 11.51 17.61
C ALA A 610 13.64 11.55 16.17
N TYR A 611 14.60 10.67 15.83
CA TYR A 611 15.36 10.65 14.59
C TYR A 611 14.78 9.69 13.53
N LEU A 612 15.30 9.80 12.30
CA LEU A 612 15.20 8.79 11.26
C LEU A 612 16.38 7.81 11.41
N PRO A 613 16.21 6.48 11.21
CA PRO A 613 17.24 5.49 11.56
C PRO A 613 18.64 5.77 11.01
N ASN A 614 18.78 5.98 9.70
CA ASN A 614 20.10 6.21 9.08
C ASN A 614 20.76 7.49 9.62
N ALA A 615 19.98 8.57 9.74
CA ALA A 615 20.47 9.86 10.23
C ALA A 615 20.89 9.86 11.72
N TYR A 616 20.44 8.86 12.49
CA TYR A 616 20.90 8.65 13.87
C TYR A 616 22.31 8.03 13.90
N HIS A 617 22.50 6.91 13.19
CA HIS A 617 23.76 6.17 13.17
C HIS A 617 24.92 6.98 12.57
N ASP A 618 24.65 7.76 11.51
CA ASP A 618 25.70 8.50 10.80
C ASP A 618 26.33 9.66 11.62
N THR A 619 25.58 10.35 12.50
CA THR A 619 26.11 11.52 13.24
C THR A 619 25.82 11.59 14.75
N GLU A 620 24.91 10.79 15.30
CA GLU A 620 24.31 11.06 16.62
C GLU A 620 24.53 9.95 17.66
N GLU A 621 24.85 8.74 17.21
CA GLU A 621 25.10 7.57 18.07
C GLU A 621 26.20 7.83 19.11
N ASN A 622 27.33 8.41 18.71
CA ASN A 622 28.44 8.72 19.60
C ASN A 622 28.08 9.78 20.66
N SER A 623 27.37 10.85 20.28
CA SER A 623 26.92 11.89 21.21
C SER A 623 25.88 11.36 22.20
N THR A 624 24.97 10.51 21.72
CA THR A 624 24.00 9.82 22.59
C THR A 624 24.71 8.88 23.57
N SER A 625 25.72 8.15 23.09
CA SER A 625 26.53 7.23 23.90
C SER A 625 27.28 7.96 25.01
N MET A 626 27.85 9.14 24.74
CA MET A 626 28.48 9.99 25.77
C MET A 626 27.49 10.46 26.83
N PHE A 627 26.32 10.95 26.42
CA PHE A 627 25.28 11.38 27.34
C PHE A 627 24.83 10.23 28.25
N LEU A 628 24.57 9.05 27.68
CA LEU A 628 24.19 7.86 28.43
C LEU A 628 25.31 7.39 29.36
N PHE A 629 26.57 7.38 28.89
CA PHE A 629 27.77 7.10 29.69
C PHE A 629 27.85 7.99 30.93
N PHE A 630 27.76 9.32 30.80
CA PHE A 630 27.85 10.22 31.96
C PHE A 630 26.72 9.97 32.99
N ASN A 631 25.48 9.77 32.54
CA ASN A 631 24.36 9.40 33.43
C ASN A 631 24.61 8.03 34.12
N ARG A 632 25.21 7.06 33.41
CA ARG A 632 25.52 5.70 33.90
C ARG A 632 26.68 5.68 34.88
N MET A 633 27.72 6.48 34.64
CA MET A 633 28.85 6.64 35.57
C MET A 633 28.39 7.30 36.86
N ALA A 634 27.58 8.37 36.79
CA ALA A 634 27.00 8.99 37.97
C ALA A 634 26.19 7.98 38.82
N ALA A 635 25.30 7.20 38.19
CA ALA A 635 24.49 6.21 38.90
C ALA A 635 25.30 5.04 39.48
N LYS A 636 26.28 4.50 38.74
CA LYS A 636 27.20 3.45 39.24
C LYS A 636 28.03 3.96 40.43
N VAL A 637 28.47 5.21 40.42
CA VAL A 637 29.28 5.79 41.49
C VAL A 637 28.44 6.18 42.71
N ASP A 638 27.20 6.67 42.54
CA ASP A 638 26.25 6.80 43.67
C ASP A 638 25.94 5.43 44.31
N MET A 639 25.90 4.35 43.53
CA MET A 639 25.75 2.99 44.06
C MET A 639 26.97 2.57 44.91
N LEU A 640 28.21 2.84 44.44
CA LEU A 640 29.43 2.63 45.23
C LEU A 640 29.37 3.40 46.56
N ILE A 641 29.02 4.69 46.54
CA ILE A 641 28.91 5.53 47.74
C ILE A 641 27.92 4.94 48.74
N ASN A 642 26.75 4.51 48.28
CA ASN A 642 25.71 3.94 49.12
C ASN A 642 26.12 2.60 49.74
N VAL A 643 26.73 1.71 48.97
CA VAL A 643 27.19 0.39 49.45
C VAL A 643 28.35 0.52 50.42
N ILE A 644 29.37 1.33 50.11
CA ILE A 644 30.52 1.59 51.00
C ILE A 644 30.04 2.25 52.31
N SER A 645 29.10 3.22 52.23
CA SER A 645 28.52 3.84 53.43
C SER A 645 27.79 2.82 54.32
N GLN A 646 27.11 1.84 53.73
CA GLN A 646 26.44 0.76 54.49
C GLN A 646 27.45 -0.22 55.11
N MET A 647 28.47 -0.64 54.36
CA MET A 647 29.52 -1.57 54.84
C MET A 647 30.24 -1.06 56.09
N HIS A 648 30.54 0.23 56.15
CA HIS A 648 31.23 0.84 57.31
C HIS A 648 30.27 1.55 58.28
N GLY A 649 28.96 1.33 58.17
CA GLY A 649 27.96 1.84 59.11
C GLY A 649 27.87 3.37 59.21
N LEU A 650 28.20 4.10 58.14
CA LEU A 650 28.16 5.57 58.11
C LEU A 650 26.70 6.09 58.01
N PRO A 651 26.34 7.18 58.71
CA PRO A 651 27.18 8.01 59.58
C PRO A 651 27.27 7.53 61.04
N THR A 652 26.58 6.44 61.42
CA THR A 652 26.50 5.98 62.82
C THR A 652 27.88 5.64 63.42
N ALA A 653 28.78 5.02 62.65
CA ALA A 653 30.12 4.64 63.11
C ALA A 653 30.97 5.80 63.66
N LEU A 654 30.77 7.03 63.14
CA LEU A 654 31.50 8.26 63.53
C LEU A 654 31.35 8.66 65.01
N HIS A 655 30.48 7.98 65.76
CA HIS A 655 30.12 8.35 67.14
C HIS A 655 30.80 7.49 68.22
N SER A 656 31.43 6.35 67.86
CA SER A 656 31.73 5.29 68.84
C SER A 656 33.20 4.86 68.94
N ALA A 657 33.92 4.73 67.82
CA ALA A 657 35.37 4.58 67.77
C ALA A 657 35.86 4.76 66.33
N SER A 658 36.54 5.87 66.01
CA SER A 658 37.07 6.10 64.66
C SER A 658 38.45 5.46 64.51
N SER A 659 38.53 4.36 63.77
CA SER A 659 39.81 3.80 63.30
C SER A 659 40.42 4.64 62.18
N ASP A 660 41.73 4.60 62.00
CA ASP A 660 42.47 5.27 60.91
C ASP A 660 41.83 5.03 59.52
N ALA A 661 41.48 3.77 59.23
CA ALA A 661 40.78 3.37 58.01
C ALA A 661 39.46 4.14 57.76
N LEU A 662 38.75 4.56 58.80
CA LEU A 662 37.48 5.29 58.67
C LEU A 662 37.69 6.71 58.13
N VAL A 663 38.84 7.32 58.40
CA VAL A 663 39.23 8.61 57.81
C VAL A 663 39.42 8.44 56.29
N GLY A 664 40.19 7.43 55.88
CA GLY A 664 40.39 7.08 54.46
C GLY A 664 39.08 6.70 53.74
N ILE A 665 38.14 6.05 54.42
CA ILE A 665 36.80 5.74 53.90
C ILE A 665 35.97 7.02 53.70
N CYS A 666 36.01 7.97 54.64
CA CYS A 666 35.34 9.28 54.47
C CYS A 666 35.96 10.11 53.33
N GLU A 667 37.29 10.09 53.18
CA GLU A 667 37.99 10.73 52.07
C GLU A 667 37.63 10.09 50.72
N LEU A 668 37.61 8.76 50.64
CA LEU A 668 37.16 8.01 49.46
C LEU A 668 35.71 8.34 49.11
N LYS A 669 34.81 8.41 50.11
CA LYS A 669 33.41 8.81 49.93
C LYS A 669 33.30 10.22 49.34
N GLY A 670 34.10 11.17 49.83
CA GLY A 670 34.17 12.53 49.28
C GLY A 670 34.63 12.53 47.82
N LYS A 671 35.72 11.84 47.51
CA LYS A 671 36.25 11.69 46.13
C LYS A 671 35.24 11.03 45.18
N LEU A 672 34.57 9.96 45.61
CA LEU A 672 33.51 9.31 44.83
C LEU A 672 32.36 10.28 44.56
N ARG A 673 31.97 11.09 45.56
CA ARG A 673 30.89 12.06 45.41
C ARG A 673 31.25 13.21 44.46
N HIS A 674 32.48 13.74 44.53
CA HIS A 674 32.99 14.72 43.56
C HIS A 674 32.91 14.16 42.13
N PHE A 675 33.48 12.97 41.90
CA PHE A 675 33.46 12.33 40.58
C PHE A 675 32.03 12.04 40.09
N CYS A 676 31.12 11.61 40.97
CA CYS A 676 29.70 11.44 40.64
C CYS A 676 29.07 12.76 40.18
N VAL A 677 29.28 13.85 40.91
CA VAL A 677 28.70 15.15 40.57
C VAL A 677 29.31 15.70 39.28
N LEU A 678 30.61 15.53 39.07
CA LEU A 678 31.28 15.92 37.84
C LEU A 678 30.64 15.24 36.61
N ASN A 679 30.33 13.94 36.70
CA ASN A 679 29.56 13.22 35.68
C ASN A 679 28.12 13.76 35.52
N LYS A 680 27.44 14.14 36.62
CA LYS A 680 26.11 14.80 36.55
C LYS A 680 26.19 16.17 35.85
N ARG A 681 27.25 16.96 36.07
CA ARG A 681 27.49 18.26 35.39
C ARG A 681 27.69 18.08 33.88
N PHE A 682 28.52 17.11 33.46
CA PHE A 682 28.65 16.75 32.04
C PHE A 682 27.29 16.37 31.42
N ALA A 683 26.52 15.49 32.07
CA ALA A 683 25.19 15.09 31.59
C ALA A 683 24.21 16.28 31.52
N ALA A 684 24.26 17.22 32.46
CA ALA A 684 23.46 18.44 32.47
C ALA A 684 23.80 19.38 31.30
N ILE A 685 25.10 19.61 31.06
CA ILE A 685 25.57 20.44 29.95
C ILE A 685 25.22 19.79 28.60
N MET A 686 25.35 18.48 28.46
CA MET A 686 24.89 17.77 27.25
C MET A 686 23.36 17.83 27.07
N ARG A 687 22.57 17.86 28.15
CA ARG A 687 21.10 17.97 28.10
C ARG A 687 20.61 19.38 27.76
N ARG A 688 21.34 20.43 28.18
CA ARG A 688 20.92 21.85 28.07
C ARG A 688 21.75 22.69 27.06
N GLY A 689 22.83 22.12 26.51
CA GLY A 689 23.74 22.78 25.56
C GLY A 689 23.21 22.84 24.13
N ASN A 690 24.03 23.35 23.21
CA ASN A 690 23.66 23.53 21.81
C ASN A 690 23.98 22.31 20.92
N THR A 691 23.52 22.35 19.67
CA THR A 691 23.66 21.25 18.68
C THR A 691 25.10 20.97 18.24
N GLU A 692 25.99 21.97 18.19
CA GLU A 692 27.41 21.81 17.89
C GLU A 692 28.18 21.28 19.10
N GLU A 693 27.85 21.75 20.31
CA GLU A 693 28.36 21.23 21.57
C GLU A 693 28.03 19.74 21.73
N TRP A 694 26.77 19.34 21.48
CA TRP A 694 26.32 17.94 21.45
C TRP A 694 27.18 17.06 20.53
N LEU A 695 27.48 17.53 19.31
CA LEU A 695 28.33 16.82 18.34
C LEU A 695 29.83 16.89 18.68
N ARG A 696 30.29 17.92 19.41
CA ARG A 696 31.66 18.02 19.94
C ARG A 696 31.87 16.94 21.01
N TYR A 697 30.93 16.77 21.94
CA TYR A 697 31.05 15.78 23.02
C TYR A 697 31.17 14.34 22.50
N GLY A 698 30.44 13.98 21.44
CA GLY A 698 30.52 12.64 20.82
C GLY A 698 31.92 12.25 20.31
N LYS A 699 32.85 13.20 20.17
CA LYS A 699 34.24 12.88 19.76
C LYS A 699 35.08 12.31 20.91
N PHE A 700 34.69 12.53 22.16
CA PHE A 700 35.43 12.09 23.35
C PHE A 700 35.14 10.64 23.78
N VAL A 701 34.29 9.89 23.05
CA VAL A 701 33.98 8.47 23.34
C VAL A 701 35.25 7.63 23.53
N GLY A 702 36.24 7.82 22.65
CA GLY A 702 37.50 7.08 22.72
C GLY A 702 38.38 7.41 23.94
N GLU A 703 38.21 8.61 24.52
CA GLU A 703 38.98 9.05 25.70
C GLU A 703 38.39 8.47 26.99
N VAL A 704 37.06 8.32 27.07
CA VAL A 704 36.37 7.80 28.26
C VAL A 704 36.11 6.28 28.23
N ALA A 705 36.32 5.60 27.09
CA ALA A 705 35.95 4.20 26.89
C ALA A 705 36.50 3.21 27.95
N GLY A 706 37.66 3.50 28.56
CA GLY A 706 38.24 2.65 29.59
C GLY A 706 37.68 2.87 31.01
N VAL A 707 36.95 3.95 31.25
CA VAL A 707 36.56 4.42 32.60
C VAL A 707 35.50 3.51 33.23
N GLU A 708 34.47 3.17 32.45
CA GLU A 708 33.37 2.29 32.89
C GLU A 708 33.88 0.93 33.38
N THR A 709 34.85 0.35 32.67
CA THR A 709 35.42 -0.97 33.03
C THR A 709 36.07 -1.00 34.41
N ARG A 710 36.61 0.12 34.90
CA ARG A 710 37.21 0.22 36.24
C ARG A 710 36.12 0.26 37.32
N ILE A 711 35.08 1.07 37.08
CA ILE A 711 33.93 1.23 38.00
C ILE A 711 33.13 -0.07 38.09
N ASP A 712 32.99 -0.82 36.98
CA ASP A 712 32.42 -2.16 36.99
C ASP A 712 33.34 -3.18 37.69
N GLY A 713 34.66 -3.03 37.59
CA GLY A 713 35.62 -3.76 38.42
C GLY A 713 35.39 -3.54 39.91
N TRP A 714 35.23 -2.28 40.34
CA TRP A 714 34.95 -1.92 41.73
C TRP A 714 33.60 -2.45 42.23
N LEU A 715 32.54 -2.33 41.41
CA LEU A 715 31.21 -2.88 41.73
C LEU A 715 31.25 -4.40 41.86
N ASN A 716 31.97 -5.11 40.98
CA ASN A 716 32.11 -6.56 41.08
C ASN A 716 33.00 -6.97 42.26
N GLY A 717 34.00 -6.17 42.64
CA GLY A 717 34.75 -6.34 43.90
C GLY A 717 33.85 -6.28 45.13
N LEU A 718 32.91 -5.33 45.19
CA LEU A 718 31.92 -5.23 46.28
C LEU A 718 30.87 -6.36 46.27
N LYS A 719 30.57 -6.97 45.12
CA LYS A 719 29.72 -8.20 45.07
C LYS A 719 30.46 -9.43 45.60
N GLY A 720 31.78 -9.47 45.44
CA GLY A 720 32.63 -10.62 45.76
C GLY A 720 33.38 -10.55 47.09
N ASP A 721 33.10 -9.53 47.93
CA ASP A 721 33.82 -9.26 49.19
C ASP A 721 35.35 -9.11 49.00
N ALA A 722 35.74 -8.55 47.85
CA ALA A 722 37.12 -8.43 47.38
C ALA A 722 37.45 -7.00 46.91
N PHE A 723 36.76 -5.99 47.46
CA PHE A 723 37.02 -4.58 47.23
C PHE A 723 38.26 -4.12 48.02
N ASN A 724 39.00 -3.14 47.49
CA ASN A 724 40.10 -2.47 48.19
C ASN A 724 39.90 -0.96 48.10
N GLU A 725 39.60 -0.33 49.24
CA GLU A 725 39.38 1.11 49.39
C GLU A 725 40.59 1.92 48.93
N SER A 726 41.81 1.43 49.22
CA SER A 726 43.06 2.16 48.94
C SER A 726 43.41 2.20 47.44
N ASP A 727 43.22 1.09 46.73
CA ASP A 727 43.38 1.05 45.27
C ASP A 727 42.27 1.83 44.57
N CYS A 728 41.02 1.74 45.06
CA CYS A 728 39.93 2.56 44.56
C CYS A 728 40.24 4.05 44.71
N ALA A 729 40.70 4.50 45.88
CA ALA A 729 41.04 5.91 46.13
C ALA A 729 42.19 6.41 45.23
N ARG A 730 43.22 5.57 45.02
CA ARG A 730 44.38 5.84 44.15
C ARG A 730 43.96 6.01 42.69
N GLU A 731 43.15 5.09 42.17
CA GLU A 731 42.74 5.10 40.76
C GLU A 731 41.65 6.13 40.46
N LEU A 732 40.74 6.34 41.40
CA LEU A 732 39.74 7.40 41.34
C LEU A 732 40.38 8.79 41.32
N GLY A 733 41.45 9.02 42.08
CA GLY A 733 42.22 10.27 42.00
C GLY A 733 42.76 10.55 40.59
N SER A 734 43.21 9.51 39.88
CA SER A 734 43.62 9.62 38.47
C SER A 734 42.46 9.86 37.50
N LEU A 735 41.25 9.36 37.80
CA LEU A 735 40.06 9.61 36.99
C LEU A 735 39.50 11.01 37.20
N ILE A 736 39.50 11.49 38.45
CA ILE A 736 39.12 12.86 38.82
C ILE A 736 39.97 13.87 38.05
N ALA A 737 41.30 13.78 38.14
CA ALA A 737 42.20 14.69 37.42
C ALA A 737 42.02 14.67 35.88
N GLN A 738 41.61 13.53 35.30
CA GLN A 738 41.29 13.43 33.87
C GLN A 738 39.97 14.12 33.52
N PHE A 739 38.94 13.96 34.36
CA PHE A 739 37.62 14.55 34.14
C PHE A 739 37.58 16.04 34.49
N ASP A 740 38.37 16.50 35.46
CA ASP A 740 38.52 17.92 35.79
C ASP A 740 39.21 18.67 34.63
N HIS A 741 40.29 18.13 34.05
CA HIS A 741 40.91 18.68 32.84
C HIS A 741 39.94 18.67 31.63
N LEU A 742 39.15 17.60 31.46
CA LEU A 742 38.10 17.56 30.42
C LEU A 742 37.00 18.61 30.68
N ALA A 743 36.67 18.90 31.94
CA ALA A 743 35.70 19.90 32.34
C ALA A 743 36.23 21.33 32.11
N GLU A 744 37.46 21.63 32.49
CA GLU A 744 38.15 22.89 32.16
C GLU A 744 38.15 23.17 30.65
N ALA A 745 38.31 22.14 29.82
CA ALA A 745 38.29 22.24 28.37
C ALA A 745 36.88 22.27 27.73
N SER A 746 35.80 22.09 28.51
CA SER A 746 34.44 21.90 28.00
C SER A 746 33.37 22.79 28.63
N PHE A 747 33.58 23.29 29.85
CA PHE A 747 32.57 24.03 30.63
C PHE A 747 32.58 25.54 30.28
N ASP A 748 32.52 25.84 28.99
CA ASP A 748 32.54 27.19 28.40
C ASP A 748 31.33 28.07 28.83
N ARG A 749 30.32 27.48 29.52
CA ARG A 749 29.05 28.14 29.91
C ARG A 749 28.59 27.73 31.32
N PRO A 750 29.04 28.41 32.40
CA PRO A 750 28.73 28.06 33.80
C PRO A 750 27.27 28.33 34.23
N MET A 751 26.37 28.59 33.28
CA MET A 751 24.93 28.77 33.52
C MET A 751 24.12 27.51 33.17
N LEU A 752 24.74 26.48 32.58
CA LEU A 752 24.05 25.25 32.16
C LEU A 752 24.02 24.17 33.25
N ASP A 753 24.93 24.22 34.22
CA ASP A 753 25.13 23.20 35.27
C ASP A 753 24.99 23.76 36.69
N VAL A 754 24.43 24.96 36.86
CA VAL A 754 24.36 25.69 38.15
C VAL A 754 23.72 24.84 39.26
N GLY A 755 22.64 24.12 38.96
CA GLY A 755 21.99 23.25 39.94
C GLY A 755 22.86 22.07 40.35
N GLU A 756 23.52 21.44 39.39
CA GLU A 756 24.44 20.34 39.60
C GLU A 756 25.74 20.78 40.30
N GLN A 757 26.19 22.02 40.09
CA GLN A 757 27.29 22.67 40.83
C GLN A 757 26.88 22.97 42.29
N GLN A 758 25.70 23.56 42.52
CA GLN A 758 25.14 23.81 43.85
C GLN A 758 24.98 22.49 44.63
N LEU A 759 24.52 21.43 43.96
CA LEU A 759 24.45 20.08 44.52
C LEU A 759 25.84 19.52 44.86
N GLY A 760 26.86 19.84 44.06
CA GLY A 760 28.26 19.52 44.33
C GLY A 760 28.80 20.16 45.60
N LEU A 761 28.65 21.48 45.76
CA LEU A 761 29.09 22.20 46.95
C LEU A 761 28.38 21.72 48.22
N ALA A 762 27.05 21.48 48.14
CA ALA A 762 26.28 20.93 49.25
C ALA A 762 26.68 19.48 49.60
N HIS A 763 27.03 18.66 48.60
CA HIS A 763 27.55 17.31 48.81
C HIS A 763 28.97 17.30 49.40
N GLY A 764 29.84 18.20 48.93
CA GLY A 764 31.19 18.39 49.45
C GLY A 764 31.13 18.75 50.93
N PHE A 765 30.36 19.78 51.27
CA PHE A 765 30.12 20.17 52.66
C PHE A 765 29.61 19.03 53.55
N ASP A 766 28.64 18.24 53.07
CA ASP A 766 28.12 17.11 53.85
C ASP A 766 29.15 15.99 54.06
N CYS A 767 30.05 15.74 53.09
CA CYS A 767 31.11 14.74 53.19
C CYS A 767 32.31 15.23 54.02
N ASP A 768 32.66 16.51 53.93
CA ASP A 768 33.72 17.14 54.72
C ASP A 768 33.38 17.11 56.22
N LEU A 769 32.10 17.29 56.59
CA LEU A 769 31.65 17.06 57.98
C LEU A 769 31.87 15.62 58.46
N ASP A 770 31.69 14.61 57.60
CA ASP A 770 31.97 13.21 57.94
C ASP A 770 33.48 12.94 58.07
N ASN A 771 34.30 13.58 57.23
CA ASN A 771 35.76 13.48 57.26
C ASN A 771 36.35 14.16 58.51
N PHE A 772 35.87 15.36 58.85
CA PHE A 772 36.19 16.07 60.08
C PHE A 772 35.85 15.23 61.32
N ALA A 773 34.65 14.65 61.38
CA ALA A 773 34.23 13.78 62.48
C ALA A 773 35.10 12.50 62.57
N ALA A 774 35.47 11.90 61.44
CA ALA A 774 36.37 10.75 61.41
C ALA A 774 37.77 11.10 61.96
N ALA A 775 38.38 12.19 61.48
CA ALA A 775 39.72 12.63 61.89
C ALA A 775 39.78 13.05 63.37
N VAL A 776 38.82 13.86 63.83
CA VAL A 776 38.72 14.27 65.25
C VAL A 776 38.44 13.08 66.17
N GLY A 777 37.56 12.15 65.76
CA GLY A 777 37.33 10.91 66.49
C GLY A 777 38.55 10.00 66.52
N PHE A 778 39.36 9.97 65.45
CA PHE A 778 40.58 9.16 65.39
C PHE A 778 41.65 9.70 66.33
N ALA A 779 41.83 11.02 66.43
CA ALA A 779 42.75 11.61 67.40
C ALA A 779 42.43 11.15 68.84
N LYS A 780 41.15 11.19 69.24
CA LYS A 780 40.67 10.66 70.53
C LYS A 780 40.91 9.16 70.67
N GLN A 781 40.60 8.37 69.64
CA GLN A 781 40.75 6.91 69.67
C GLN A 781 42.23 6.46 69.70
N ALA A 782 43.13 7.15 69.01
CA ALA A 782 44.56 6.86 69.01
C ALA A 782 45.16 7.05 70.41
N ILE A 783 44.85 8.17 71.07
CA ILE A 783 45.25 8.46 72.45
C ILE A 783 44.65 7.45 73.43
N ALA A 784 43.35 7.14 73.30
CA ALA A 784 42.69 6.12 74.13
C ALA A 784 43.25 4.70 73.93
N SER A 785 43.71 4.36 72.71
CA SER A 785 44.36 3.07 72.45
C SER A 785 45.71 2.95 73.17
N LEU A 786 46.48 4.05 73.24
CA LEU A 786 47.81 4.06 73.84
C LEU A 786 47.74 4.06 75.37
N ALA A 787 46.82 4.84 75.95
CA ALA A 787 46.57 4.90 77.39
C ALA A 787 45.95 3.62 77.98
N ALA A 788 45.62 2.62 77.14
CA ALA A 788 45.12 1.30 77.54
C ALA A 788 46.20 0.20 77.49
N GLU A 789 47.44 0.52 77.09
CA GLU A 789 48.56 -0.44 77.05
C GLU A 789 49.32 -0.42 78.38
N GLU A 790 49.37 -1.57 79.08
CA GLU A 790 50.02 -1.71 80.41
C GLU A 790 51.52 -1.37 80.43
N ASP A 791 52.16 -1.32 79.25
CA ASP A 791 53.58 -1.04 79.03
C ASP A 791 53.93 0.47 78.96
N ILE A 792 52.94 1.38 79.05
CA ILE A 792 53.11 2.82 78.81
C ILE A 792 52.62 3.64 80.00
N GLU A 793 53.54 4.36 80.65
CA GLU A 793 53.19 5.33 81.71
C GLU A 793 52.51 6.59 81.11
N VAL A 794 51.57 7.18 81.85
CA VAL A 794 50.76 8.31 81.37
C VAL A 794 50.94 9.51 82.32
N ASP A 795 51.57 10.56 81.80
CA ASP A 795 52.01 11.76 82.52
C ASP A 795 51.02 12.91 82.23
N VAL A 796 49.96 12.98 83.04
CA VAL A 796 48.79 13.86 82.82
C VAL A 796 48.94 15.27 83.37
N GLY A 797 50.00 15.54 84.16
CA GLY A 797 50.21 16.83 84.83
C GLY A 797 49.12 17.16 85.86
N ASP A 798 48.61 18.40 85.83
CA ASP A 798 47.62 18.94 86.80
C ASP A 798 46.15 18.63 86.43
N THR A 799 45.87 17.93 85.32
CA THR A 799 44.49 17.66 84.84
C THR A 799 44.28 16.20 84.47
N SER A 800 43.02 15.80 84.20
CA SER A 800 42.70 14.43 83.76
C SER A 800 42.57 14.30 82.24
N LEU A 801 42.83 13.09 81.71
CA LEU A 801 42.63 12.77 80.29
C LEU A 801 41.15 12.88 79.85
N GLU A 802 40.23 12.65 80.78
CA GLU A 802 38.81 12.87 80.56
C GLU A 802 38.54 14.36 80.30
N GLU A 803 38.93 15.24 81.23
CA GLU A 803 38.67 16.69 81.15
C GLU A 803 39.48 17.40 80.06
N GLY A 804 40.74 17.01 79.84
CA GLY A 804 41.65 17.68 78.91
C GLY A 804 41.52 17.27 77.44
N ILE A 805 41.05 16.04 77.16
CA ILE A 805 40.98 15.49 75.79
C ILE A 805 39.63 14.86 75.48
N TYR A 806 39.18 13.87 76.25
CA TYR A 806 38.04 13.05 75.83
C TYR A 806 36.72 13.81 75.84
N ASP A 807 36.52 14.70 76.81
CA ASP A 807 35.31 15.51 76.96
C ASP A 807 35.27 16.68 75.95
N PRO A 808 36.34 17.50 75.77
CA PRO A 808 36.39 18.52 74.71
C PRO A 808 36.17 17.94 73.31
N VAL A 809 36.81 16.81 72.97
CA VAL A 809 36.60 16.15 71.68
C VAL A 809 35.17 15.61 71.55
N GLN A 810 34.57 15.09 72.62
CA GLN A 810 33.18 14.63 72.57
C GLN A 810 32.22 15.77 72.26
N ARG A 811 32.40 16.93 72.92
CA ARG A 811 31.60 18.15 72.66
C ARG A 811 31.71 18.59 71.19
N ILE A 812 32.90 18.51 70.59
CA ILE A 812 33.12 18.83 69.17
C ILE A 812 32.37 17.84 68.26
N LEU A 813 32.41 16.53 68.54
CA LEU A 813 31.68 15.53 67.75
C LEU A 813 30.15 15.72 67.87
N ASP A 814 29.63 16.02 69.05
CA ASP A 814 28.21 16.34 69.27
C ASP A 814 27.78 17.63 68.55
N LEU A 815 28.64 18.66 68.47
CA LEU A 815 28.40 19.86 67.65
C LEU A 815 28.29 19.51 66.15
N VAL A 816 29.20 18.70 65.62
CA VAL A 816 29.14 18.24 64.21
C VAL A 816 27.85 17.46 63.94
N ARG A 817 27.43 16.58 64.85
CA ARG A 817 26.15 15.85 64.73
C ARG A 817 24.95 16.80 64.67
N ASN A 818 24.97 17.89 65.44
CA ASN A 818 23.90 18.90 65.42
C ASN A 818 23.84 19.67 64.08
N ILE A 819 24.97 19.83 63.38
CA ILE A 819 25.08 20.48 62.06
C ILE A 819 24.68 19.53 60.92
N LYS A 820 24.90 18.22 61.07
CA LYS A 820 24.56 17.20 60.06
C LYS A 820 23.07 17.20 59.69
N ALA A 821 22.16 17.36 60.65
CA ALA A 821 20.72 17.30 60.37
C ALA A 821 20.18 18.54 59.59
N PRO A 822 20.68 19.77 59.81
CA PRO A 822 20.55 20.88 58.86
C PRO A 822 21.21 20.63 57.50
N SER A 823 22.42 20.04 57.46
CA SER A 823 23.16 19.74 56.21
C SER A 823 22.32 18.87 55.26
N SER A 824 21.82 17.74 55.74
CA SER A 824 21.00 16.83 54.92
C SER A 824 19.67 17.45 54.47
N LYS A 825 19.15 18.47 55.18
CA LYS A 825 17.96 19.23 54.76
C LYS A 825 18.29 20.22 53.63
N MET A 826 19.43 20.92 53.73
CA MET A 826 19.93 21.77 52.65
C MET A 826 20.15 20.96 51.38
N LEU A 827 20.85 19.83 51.51
CA LEU A 827 21.13 18.91 50.40
C LEU A 827 19.84 18.41 49.74
N SER A 828 18.85 17.96 50.52
CA SER A 828 17.58 17.47 49.98
C SER A 828 16.76 18.56 49.27
N GLN A 829 16.84 19.83 49.70
CA GLN A 829 16.18 20.94 49.01
C GLN A 829 16.86 21.27 47.67
N ILE A 830 18.19 21.20 47.60
CA ILE A 830 18.95 21.40 46.36
C ILE A 830 18.72 20.24 45.40
N GLU A 831 18.74 19.00 45.89
CA GLU A 831 18.47 17.82 45.07
C GLU A 831 17.06 17.85 44.47
N GLN A 832 16.03 18.25 45.23
CA GLN A 832 14.67 18.44 44.71
C GLN A 832 14.59 19.50 43.61
N ALA A 833 15.32 20.61 43.73
CA ALA A 833 15.38 21.62 42.67
C ALA A 833 16.02 21.06 41.39
N VAL A 834 17.15 20.36 41.51
CA VAL A 834 17.85 19.73 40.38
C VAL A 834 16.98 18.66 39.70
N GLN A 835 16.29 17.82 40.46
CA GLN A 835 15.33 16.85 39.93
C GLN A 835 14.16 17.53 39.19
N ALA A 836 13.73 18.71 39.65
CA ALA A 836 12.77 19.58 38.98
C ALA A 836 13.39 20.46 37.85
N SER A 837 14.60 20.13 37.38
CA SER A 837 15.35 20.87 36.35
C SER A 837 15.43 22.38 36.61
N SER A 838 15.62 22.75 37.87
CA SER A 838 15.72 24.12 38.35
C SER A 838 16.95 24.30 39.24
N SER A 839 17.44 25.54 39.39
CA SER A 839 18.51 25.88 40.33
C SER A 839 18.13 27.09 41.19
N PHE A 840 18.92 27.33 42.23
CA PHE A 840 18.86 28.58 42.98
C PHE A 840 19.59 29.70 42.23
N LEU A 841 19.33 30.95 42.63
CA LEU A 841 20.07 32.12 42.14
C LEU A 841 21.59 31.98 42.39
N PRO A 842 22.47 32.59 41.58
CA PRO A 842 23.92 32.50 41.75
C PRO A 842 24.45 32.95 43.12
N GLU A 843 23.71 33.81 43.82
CA GLU A 843 23.99 34.21 45.21
C GLU A 843 24.06 33.00 46.17
N VAL A 844 23.21 31.99 45.95
CA VAL A 844 23.25 30.73 46.72
C VAL A 844 24.49 29.90 46.35
N THR A 845 24.98 29.95 45.11
CA THR A 845 26.25 29.31 44.74
C THR A 845 27.41 29.92 45.50
N LEU A 846 27.47 31.26 45.63
CA LEU A 846 28.52 31.94 46.41
C LEU A 846 28.45 31.59 47.91
N LEU A 847 27.25 31.57 48.50
CA LEU A 847 27.07 31.16 49.90
C LEU A 847 27.48 29.70 50.15
N LEU A 848 27.25 28.80 49.20
CA LEU A 848 27.69 27.41 49.27
C LEU A 848 29.20 27.25 49.07
N ASP A 849 29.82 28.11 48.25
CA ASP A 849 31.27 28.13 48.01
C ASP A 849 32.03 28.63 49.25
N GLU A 850 31.57 29.74 49.85
CA GLU A 850 32.06 30.22 51.16
C GLU A 850 31.91 29.16 52.26
N LEU A 851 30.77 28.46 52.30
CA LEU A 851 30.50 27.41 53.28
C LEU A 851 31.38 26.17 53.06
N SER A 852 31.60 25.77 51.80
CA SER A 852 32.50 24.66 51.45
C SER A 852 33.94 24.99 51.84
N ALA A 853 34.46 26.16 51.43
CA ALA A 853 35.79 26.60 51.82
C ALA A 853 35.94 26.69 53.35
N SER A 854 34.91 27.15 54.07
CA SER A 854 34.91 27.19 55.54
C SER A 854 35.07 25.78 56.14
N VAL A 855 34.33 24.77 55.67
CA VAL A 855 34.45 23.41 56.23
C VAL A 855 35.72 22.68 55.80
N SER A 856 36.22 22.85 54.57
CA SER A 856 37.45 22.21 54.13
C SER A 856 38.67 22.70 54.94
N ASN A 857 38.71 24.00 55.32
CA ASN A 857 39.70 24.51 56.29
C ASN A 857 39.61 23.82 57.67
N ALA A 858 38.40 23.44 58.12
CA ALA A 858 38.23 22.64 59.33
C ALA A 858 38.73 21.20 59.15
N VAL A 859 38.49 20.59 57.98
CA VAL A 859 39.01 19.25 57.64
C VAL A 859 40.53 19.25 57.64
N ASP A 860 41.17 20.22 56.99
CA ASP A 860 42.64 20.34 56.95
C ASP A 860 43.24 20.48 58.37
N LEU A 861 42.61 21.27 59.24
CA LEU A 861 42.95 21.38 60.66
C LEU A 861 42.84 20.03 61.39
N ALA A 862 41.71 19.34 61.23
CA ALA A 862 41.44 18.06 61.88
C ALA A 862 42.37 16.94 61.39
N VAL A 863 42.66 16.89 60.09
CA VAL A 863 43.54 15.90 59.46
C VAL A 863 45.00 16.15 59.86
N GLN A 864 45.48 17.40 59.89
CA GLN A 864 46.82 17.72 60.40
C GLN A 864 46.99 17.34 61.87
N LEU A 865 45.98 17.62 62.70
CA LEU A 865 45.97 17.23 64.11
C LEU A 865 45.98 15.69 64.28
N ALA A 866 45.11 14.99 63.55
CA ALA A 866 45.04 13.54 63.50
C ALA A 866 46.38 12.90 63.07
N GLN A 867 47.04 13.45 62.05
CA GLN A 867 48.34 12.98 61.57
C GLN A 867 49.44 13.20 62.61
N ARG A 868 49.53 14.38 63.23
CA ARG A 868 50.54 14.65 64.28
C ARG A 868 50.34 13.73 65.49
N ILE A 869 49.11 13.58 65.98
CA ILE A 869 48.79 12.69 67.10
C ILE A 869 49.06 11.23 66.72
N GLY A 870 48.66 10.77 65.54
CA GLY A 870 48.93 9.41 65.06
C GLY A 870 50.42 9.09 64.95
N GLN A 871 51.22 10.03 64.41
CA GLN A 871 52.68 9.90 64.35
C GLN A 871 53.31 9.86 65.75
N HIS A 872 52.90 10.75 66.67
CA HIS A 872 53.40 10.75 68.04
C HIS A 872 53.06 9.45 68.79
N VAL A 873 51.79 9.01 68.72
CA VAL A 873 51.32 7.73 69.27
C VAL A 873 52.12 6.54 68.70
N ALA A 874 52.44 6.55 67.40
CA ALA A 874 53.29 5.53 66.80
C ALA A 874 54.74 5.59 67.30
N THR A 875 55.32 6.78 67.50
CA THR A 875 56.66 6.92 68.07
C THR A 875 56.72 6.45 69.53
N LEU A 876 55.78 6.86 70.39
CA LEU A 876 55.72 6.44 71.79
C LEU A 876 55.56 4.92 71.92
N ARG A 877 54.69 4.29 71.12
CA ARG A 877 54.53 2.82 71.06
C ARG A 877 55.82 2.10 70.62
N SER A 878 56.75 2.79 69.97
CA SER A 878 58.07 2.26 69.56
C SER A 878 59.21 2.57 70.54
N SER A 879 59.18 3.71 71.25
CA SER A 879 60.21 4.11 72.23
C SER A 879 59.91 3.68 73.66
N LYS A 880 58.64 3.41 73.98
CA LYS A 880 58.09 3.20 75.34
C LYS A 880 58.35 4.38 76.29
N GLU A 881 58.33 5.59 75.74
CA GLU A 881 58.34 6.82 76.52
C GLU A 881 56.93 7.15 77.04
N PRO A 882 56.80 7.86 78.18
CA PRO A 882 55.50 8.16 78.77
C PRO A 882 54.69 9.15 77.91
N LEU A 883 53.38 8.93 77.82
CA LEU A 883 52.46 9.82 77.12
C LEU A 883 52.25 11.09 77.95
N ARG A 884 52.67 12.24 77.44
CA ARG A 884 52.48 13.55 78.08
C ARG A 884 51.32 14.34 77.50
N LEU A 885 50.51 14.94 78.37
CA LEU A 885 49.45 15.85 77.95
C LEU A 885 50.00 17.14 77.30
N SER A 886 51.13 17.67 77.79
CA SER A 886 51.82 18.85 77.24
C SER A 886 52.18 18.72 75.76
N ASP A 887 52.47 17.51 75.30
CA ASP A 887 52.96 17.26 73.96
C ASP A 887 51.76 17.30 72.97
N ILE A 888 50.60 16.83 73.41
CA ILE A 888 49.32 16.98 72.71
C ILE A 888 48.88 18.46 72.71
N GLU A 889 48.97 19.15 73.85
CA GLU A 889 48.64 20.59 73.94
C GLU A 889 49.50 21.45 73.01
N THR A 890 50.81 21.18 72.95
CA THR A 890 51.71 21.92 72.04
C THR A 890 51.42 21.60 70.57
N PHE A 891 51.09 20.36 70.18
CA PHE A 891 50.61 20.09 68.81
C PHE A 891 49.31 20.82 68.49
N LEU A 892 48.39 20.91 69.45
CA LEU A 892 47.10 21.58 69.31
C LEU A 892 47.28 23.11 69.18
N GLN A 893 48.20 23.69 69.94
CA GLN A 893 48.61 25.10 69.81
C GLN A 893 49.30 25.36 68.46
N ASP A 894 50.26 24.52 68.05
CA ASP A 894 50.96 24.62 66.76
C ASP A 894 49.97 24.65 65.58
N VAL A 895 49.04 23.70 65.55
CA VAL A 895 48.08 23.52 64.45
C VAL A 895 47.04 24.65 64.45
N THR A 896 46.50 25.04 65.62
CA THR A 896 45.55 26.17 65.68
C THR A 896 46.22 27.51 65.38
N ALA A 897 47.45 27.77 65.81
CA ALA A 897 48.18 28.99 65.51
C ALA A 897 48.53 29.16 64.02
N GLN A 898 48.55 28.08 63.24
CA GLN A 898 48.77 28.13 61.78
C GLN A 898 47.51 28.49 60.98
N SER A 899 46.30 28.40 61.57
CA SER A 899 45.03 28.65 60.86
C SER A 899 44.11 29.68 61.53
N ALA A 900 44.26 29.96 62.82
CA ALA A 900 43.45 30.92 63.55
C ALA A 900 44.11 32.31 63.57
N SER A 901 43.49 33.29 62.90
CA SER A 901 44.04 34.65 62.78
C SER A 901 43.71 35.60 63.95
N ALA A 902 42.90 35.19 64.92
CA ALA A 902 42.55 36.01 66.09
C ALA A 902 41.96 35.22 67.28
N ALA A 903 42.74 35.06 68.36
CA ALA A 903 42.31 35.00 69.79
C ALA A 903 43.49 34.53 70.69
N PRO A 904 44.22 35.41 71.40
CA PRO A 904 45.45 35.02 72.12
C PRO A 904 45.27 34.24 73.44
N GLU A 905 44.05 34.03 73.95
CA GLU A 905 43.81 33.63 75.35
C GLU A 905 42.79 32.49 75.54
N ALA A 906 42.27 31.87 74.48
CA ALA A 906 41.27 30.78 74.55
C ALA A 906 41.92 29.39 74.46
N HIS A 907 41.30 28.36 75.04
CA HIS A 907 41.86 27.00 74.97
C HIS A 907 41.75 26.47 73.53
N PRO A 908 42.75 25.75 72.97
CA PRO A 908 42.73 25.41 71.54
C PRO A 908 41.57 24.49 71.11
N TRP A 909 41.07 23.62 72.00
CA TRP A 909 39.81 22.88 71.75
C TRP A 909 38.58 23.80 71.66
N GLU A 910 38.54 24.91 72.39
CA GLU A 910 37.46 25.90 72.30
C GLU A 910 37.52 26.68 70.99
N LEU A 911 38.72 26.94 70.45
CA LEU A 911 38.89 27.53 69.11
C LEU A 911 38.30 26.61 68.03
N ILE A 912 38.56 25.30 68.11
CA ILE A 912 37.99 24.31 67.19
C ILE A 912 36.46 24.21 67.38
N GLY A 913 35.98 24.17 68.62
CA GLY A 913 34.54 24.16 68.93
C GLY A 913 33.80 25.43 68.46
N ALA A 914 34.43 26.59 68.56
CA ALA A 914 33.91 27.86 68.05
C ALA A 914 33.89 27.87 66.52
N PHE A 915 34.91 27.32 65.86
CA PHE A 915 34.92 27.17 64.39
C PHE A 915 33.77 26.29 63.91
N VAL A 916 33.58 25.12 64.52
CA VAL A 916 32.44 24.23 64.22
C VAL A 916 31.10 24.92 64.49
N SER A 917 30.98 25.66 65.60
CA SER A 917 29.77 26.43 65.90
C SER A 917 29.46 27.48 64.83
N LYS A 918 30.48 28.20 64.34
CA LYS A 918 30.37 29.17 63.25
C LYS A 918 29.93 28.51 61.93
N LEU A 919 30.42 27.30 61.60
CA LEU A 919 29.92 26.54 60.45
C LEU A 919 28.41 26.25 60.57
N GLY A 920 27.94 25.92 61.78
CA GLY A 920 26.51 25.73 62.07
C GLY A 920 25.68 27.00 61.86
N GLU A 921 26.20 28.16 62.24
CA GLU A 921 25.56 29.47 62.00
C GLU A 921 25.52 29.82 60.50
N GLN A 922 26.63 29.66 59.78
CA GLN A 922 26.72 29.89 58.33
C GLN A 922 25.75 28.99 57.56
N LEU A 923 25.72 27.70 57.88
CA LEU A 923 24.75 26.75 57.32
C LEU A 923 23.30 27.12 57.68
N GLY A 924 23.05 27.61 58.89
CA GLY A 924 21.74 28.08 59.33
C GLY A 924 21.22 29.26 58.50
N ALA A 925 22.10 30.20 58.16
CA ALA A 925 21.79 31.31 57.25
C ALA A 925 21.54 30.80 55.81
N ALA A 926 22.43 29.98 55.25
CA ALA A 926 22.28 29.43 53.90
C ALA A 926 20.97 28.63 53.73
N LEU A 927 20.65 27.75 54.69
CA LEU A 927 19.40 26.97 54.71
C LEU A 927 18.15 27.85 54.86
N SER A 928 18.26 29.03 55.48
CA SER A 928 17.17 30.00 55.57
C SER A 928 16.93 30.66 54.22
N ASN A 929 17.97 31.18 53.58
CA ASN A 929 17.91 31.80 52.25
C ASN A 929 17.39 30.83 51.17
N ILE A 930 17.83 29.56 51.20
CA ILE A 930 17.35 28.49 50.33
C ILE A 930 15.86 28.23 50.56
N ARG A 931 15.41 28.13 51.83
CA ARG A 931 14.00 27.92 52.16
C ARG A 931 13.11 29.10 51.75
N GLU A 932 13.62 30.32 51.83
CA GLU A 932 12.88 31.52 51.43
C GLU A 932 12.80 31.63 49.90
N SER A 933 13.88 31.33 49.19
CA SER A 933 13.88 31.19 47.72
C SER A 933 12.83 30.17 47.23
N VAL A 934 12.68 29.01 47.90
CA VAL A 934 11.63 28.02 47.58
C VAL A 934 10.22 28.55 47.89
N LYS A 935 10.01 29.26 49.01
CA LYS A 935 8.69 29.83 49.37
C LYS A 935 8.23 30.92 48.40
N GLU A 936 9.16 31.76 47.95
CA GLU A 936 8.88 32.90 47.06
C GLU A 936 8.80 32.50 45.59
N GLY A 937 9.19 31.26 45.25
CA GLY A 937 9.27 30.78 43.87
C GLY A 937 10.46 31.36 43.09
N SER A 938 11.49 31.85 43.80
CA SER A 938 12.69 32.48 43.23
C SER A 938 13.71 31.43 42.76
N LEU A 939 13.25 30.52 41.89
CA LEU A 939 14.04 29.45 41.30
C LEU A 939 14.28 29.73 39.81
N LEU A 940 15.51 29.48 39.35
CA LEU A 940 15.86 29.54 37.93
C LEU A 940 15.45 28.23 37.28
N VAL A 941 14.41 28.26 36.46
CA VAL A 941 13.98 27.12 35.63
C VAL A 941 14.98 26.92 34.49
N LEU A 942 15.64 25.77 34.44
CA LEU A 942 16.69 25.43 33.45
C LEU A 942 16.11 24.59 32.30
N ASP A 943 14.87 24.88 31.89
CA ASP A 943 14.12 24.19 30.84
C ASP A 943 14.57 24.64 29.44
N ALA A 944 15.73 24.13 29.02
CA ALA A 944 16.24 24.28 27.67
C ALA A 944 15.76 23.10 26.79
N PRO A 945 15.29 23.34 25.55
CA PRO A 945 14.91 22.25 24.65
C PRO A 945 16.15 21.44 24.27
N ALA A 946 16.13 20.14 24.57
CA ALA A 946 17.31 19.28 24.44
C ALA A 946 17.90 19.30 23.02
N PRO A 947 19.25 19.35 22.87
CA PRO A 947 19.89 19.64 21.58
C PRO A 947 19.56 18.62 20.49
N TRP A 948 19.33 17.35 20.83
CA TRP A 948 18.90 16.34 19.86
C TRP A 948 17.53 16.65 19.22
N LEU A 949 16.62 17.33 19.93
CA LEU A 949 15.33 17.75 19.35
C LEU A 949 15.50 18.90 18.35
N ALA A 950 16.38 19.86 18.65
CA ALA A 950 16.76 20.92 17.72
C ALA A 950 17.52 20.35 16.49
N ARG A 951 18.38 19.35 16.72
CA ARG A 951 19.10 18.62 15.67
C ARG A 951 18.15 17.84 14.77
N VAL A 952 17.16 17.16 15.33
CA VAL A 952 16.07 16.50 14.59
C VAL A 952 15.24 17.49 13.77
N ALA A 953 14.96 18.69 14.30
CA ALA A 953 14.27 19.74 13.53
C ALA A 953 15.11 20.19 12.32
N ALA A 954 16.40 20.45 12.52
CA ALA A 954 17.33 20.82 11.44
C ALA A 954 17.51 19.69 10.39
N ILE A 955 17.54 18.42 10.82
CA ILE A 955 17.58 17.26 9.90
C ILE A 955 16.28 17.17 9.09
N LYS A 956 15.11 17.42 9.71
CA LYS A 956 13.82 17.42 9.01
C LYS A 956 13.71 18.59 8.02
N GLU A 957 14.22 19.78 8.37
CA GLU A 957 14.30 20.95 7.49
C GLU A 957 15.25 20.72 6.31
N ALA A 958 16.42 20.10 6.55
CA ALA A 958 17.33 19.68 5.48
C ALA A 958 16.69 18.61 4.57
N ALA A 959 16.00 17.62 5.14
CA ALA A 959 15.34 16.56 4.38
C ALA A 959 14.15 17.06 3.54
N SER A 960 13.45 18.11 3.96
CA SER A 960 12.40 18.74 3.14
C SER A 960 12.95 19.51 1.92
N HIS A 961 14.21 19.93 1.96
CA HIS A 961 14.90 20.61 0.87
C HIS A 961 15.85 19.65 0.13
N ASN A 962 15.30 18.62 -0.51
CA ASN A 962 16.08 17.69 -1.32
C ASN A 962 16.14 18.16 -2.79
N PRO A 963 17.22 18.84 -3.23
CA PRO A 963 17.30 19.44 -4.55
C PRO A 963 17.37 18.40 -5.68
N GLU A 964 17.69 17.14 -5.37
CA GLU A 964 17.66 16.05 -6.34
C GLU A 964 16.21 15.72 -6.71
N THR A 965 15.33 15.66 -5.71
CA THR A 965 13.89 15.44 -5.92
C THR A 965 13.21 16.64 -6.57
N GLU A 966 13.58 17.88 -6.22
CA GLU A 966 13.05 19.08 -6.88
C GLU A 966 13.40 19.11 -8.38
N LYS A 967 14.66 18.83 -8.75
CA LYS A 967 15.06 18.70 -10.17
C LYS A 967 14.28 17.61 -10.89
N GLN A 968 14.09 16.45 -10.25
CA GLN A 968 13.36 15.33 -10.85
C GLN A 968 11.87 15.65 -11.04
N VAL A 969 11.23 16.33 -10.07
CA VAL A 969 9.86 16.84 -10.20
C VAL A 969 9.75 17.89 -11.30
N VAL A 970 10.72 18.81 -11.42
CA VAL A 970 10.77 19.77 -12.53
C VAL A 970 10.87 19.06 -13.87
N LYS A 971 11.80 18.11 -14.04
CA LYS A 971 11.98 17.30 -15.25
C LYS A 971 10.71 16.54 -15.65
N LEU A 972 10.10 15.82 -14.71
CA LEU A 972 8.82 15.14 -14.93
C LEU A 972 7.69 16.12 -15.29
N SER A 973 7.69 17.33 -14.70
CA SER A 973 6.73 18.37 -15.06
C SER A 973 6.95 18.95 -16.45
N GLU A 974 8.14 18.86 -17.03
CA GLU A 974 8.41 19.23 -18.42
C GLU A 974 8.01 18.10 -19.36
N GLU A 975 8.38 16.86 -19.05
CA GLU A 975 7.94 15.67 -19.80
C GLU A 975 6.40 15.57 -19.90
N VAL A 976 5.66 15.88 -18.82
CA VAL A 976 4.19 15.97 -18.84
C VAL A 976 3.67 17.15 -19.68
N LYS A 977 4.32 18.33 -19.67
CA LYS A 977 3.94 19.46 -20.54
C LYS A 977 4.17 19.11 -22.02
N ASP A 978 5.21 18.33 -22.30
CA ASP A 978 5.61 17.96 -23.65
C ASP A 978 4.66 16.89 -24.22
N MET A 979 4.30 15.87 -23.43
CA MET A 979 3.21 14.96 -23.77
C MET A 979 1.87 15.69 -23.97
N LEU A 980 1.53 16.67 -23.12
CA LEU A 980 0.31 17.48 -23.30
C LEU A 980 0.35 18.36 -24.57
N ARG A 981 1.53 18.80 -25.03
CA ARG A 981 1.68 19.45 -26.34
C ARG A 981 1.50 18.46 -27.48
N GLU A 982 2.07 17.26 -27.36
CA GLU A 982 1.97 16.21 -28.38
C GLU A 982 0.53 15.68 -28.53
N ILE A 983 -0.19 15.50 -27.42
CA ILE A 983 -1.62 15.14 -27.40
C ILE A 983 -2.44 16.20 -28.14
N ARG A 984 -2.26 17.50 -27.83
CA ARG A 984 -2.97 18.58 -28.54
C ARG A 984 -2.71 18.61 -30.06
N ILE A 985 -1.49 18.25 -30.49
CA ILE A 985 -1.15 18.14 -31.91
C ILE A 985 -1.87 16.94 -32.54
N ARG A 986 -1.98 15.80 -31.83
CA ARG A 986 -2.80 14.67 -32.27
C ARG A 986 -4.29 15.01 -32.30
N ASP A 987 -4.83 15.68 -31.28
CA ASP A 987 -6.23 16.12 -31.24
C ASP A 987 -6.56 17.03 -32.44
N GLN A 988 -5.70 18.00 -32.75
CA GLN A 988 -5.86 18.84 -33.94
C GLN A 988 -5.83 18.00 -35.23
N SER A 989 -4.88 17.07 -35.35
CA SER A 989 -4.77 16.18 -36.52
C SER A 989 -5.99 15.27 -36.69
N LEU A 990 -6.56 14.78 -35.57
CA LEU A 990 -7.81 14.00 -35.55
C LEU A 990 -9.03 14.87 -35.91
N GLN A 991 -9.08 16.13 -35.46
CA GLN A 991 -10.14 17.06 -35.85
C GLN A 991 -10.07 17.41 -37.35
N GLU A 992 -8.86 17.64 -37.88
CA GLU A 992 -8.63 17.83 -39.31
C GLU A 992 -8.94 16.56 -40.14
N ALA A 993 -8.73 15.37 -39.58
CA ALA A 993 -9.16 14.11 -40.20
C ALA A 993 -10.68 13.95 -40.17
N GLY A 994 -11.34 14.27 -39.05
CA GLY A 994 -12.80 14.23 -38.92
C GLY A 994 -13.52 15.13 -39.92
N VAL A 995 -13.02 16.35 -40.16
CA VAL A 995 -13.56 17.25 -41.20
C VAL A 995 -13.36 16.68 -42.63
N LYS A 996 -12.27 15.94 -42.88
CA LYS A 996 -12.06 15.22 -44.16
C LYS A 996 -13.04 14.06 -44.31
N VAL A 997 -13.28 13.27 -43.25
CA VAL A 997 -14.29 12.21 -43.25
C VAL A 997 -15.68 12.81 -43.51
N GLU A 998 -16.10 13.84 -42.76
CA GLU A 998 -17.42 14.47 -42.90
C GLU A 998 -17.62 15.16 -44.28
N THR A 999 -16.55 15.54 -44.99
CA THR A 999 -16.64 16.05 -46.36
C THR A 999 -16.67 14.94 -47.42
N LEU A 1000 -16.01 13.80 -47.16
CA LEU A 1000 -16.15 12.59 -47.97
C LEU A 1000 -17.54 11.96 -47.80
N GLU A 1001 -18.05 11.85 -46.57
CA GLU A 1001 -19.41 11.37 -46.26
C GLU A 1001 -20.48 12.20 -46.98
N ARG A 1002 -20.42 13.54 -46.90
CA ARG A 1002 -21.34 14.41 -47.66
C ARG A 1002 -21.26 14.19 -49.17
N ARG A 1003 -20.07 13.88 -49.72
CA ARG A 1003 -19.88 13.59 -51.14
C ARG A 1003 -20.44 12.20 -51.52
N LEU A 1004 -20.25 11.21 -50.66
CA LEU A 1004 -20.78 9.85 -50.83
C LEU A 1004 -22.31 9.85 -50.72
N GLU A 1005 -22.86 10.58 -49.75
CA GLU A 1005 -24.31 10.80 -49.54
C GLU A 1005 -24.96 11.61 -50.69
N ALA A 1006 -24.21 12.45 -51.40
CA ALA A 1006 -24.65 13.09 -52.64
C ALA A 1006 -24.59 12.12 -53.83
N SER A 1007 -23.52 11.33 -53.96
CA SER A 1007 -23.38 10.28 -54.98
C SER A 1007 -24.45 9.20 -54.83
N ARG A 1008 -24.83 8.86 -53.59
CA ARG A 1008 -25.92 7.92 -53.28
C ARG A 1008 -27.26 8.44 -53.79
N LYS A 1009 -27.59 9.71 -53.53
CA LYS A 1009 -28.80 10.35 -54.08
C LYS A 1009 -28.80 10.39 -55.61
N GLN A 1010 -27.63 10.54 -56.24
CA GLN A 1010 -27.53 10.42 -57.70
C GLN A 1010 -27.83 8.98 -58.17
N GLY A 1011 -27.35 7.96 -57.44
CA GLY A 1011 -27.73 6.56 -57.66
C GLY A 1011 -29.22 6.29 -57.46
N ASP A 1012 -29.81 6.79 -56.38
CA ASP A 1012 -31.25 6.66 -56.09
C ASP A 1012 -32.10 7.26 -57.23
N ILE A 1013 -31.69 8.43 -57.77
CA ILE A 1013 -32.34 9.06 -58.93
C ILE A 1013 -32.16 8.24 -60.21
N ILE A 1014 -31.01 7.61 -60.44
CA ILE A 1014 -30.79 6.71 -61.59
C ILE A 1014 -31.73 5.50 -61.50
N VAL A 1015 -31.86 4.87 -60.34
CA VAL A 1015 -32.79 3.74 -60.12
C VAL A 1015 -34.25 4.16 -60.30
N GLU A 1016 -34.64 5.36 -59.86
CA GLU A 1016 -35.99 5.89 -60.10
C GLU A 1016 -36.26 6.07 -61.61
N LEU A 1017 -35.31 6.66 -62.35
CA LEU A 1017 -35.38 6.84 -63.81
C LEU A 1017 -35.39 5.50 -64.56
N GLU A 1018 -34.59 4.52 -64.15
CA GLU A 1018 -34.62 3.16 -64.71
C GLU A 1018 -35.98 2.50 -64.50
N SER A 1019 -36.58 2.68 -63.31
CA SER A 1019 -37.93 2.18 -63.04
C SER A 1019 -38.99 2.85 -63.92
N ASP A 1020 -38.84 4.14 -64.23
CA ASP A 1020 -39.75 4.87 -65.11
C ASP A 1020 -39.55 4.51 -66.59
N VAL A 1021 -38.31 4.26 -67.03
CA VAL A 1021 -38.03 3.67 -68.36
C VAL A 1021 -38.63 2.27 -68.47
N ALA A 1022 -38.56 1.44 -67.43
CA ALA A 1022 -39.20 0.13 -67.41
C ALA A 1022 -40.74 0.22 -67.44
N LYS A 1023 -41.35 1.19 -66.74
CA LYS A 1023 -42.78 1.49 -66.83
C LYS A 1023 -43.17 1.98 -68.23
N ALA A 1024 -42.35 2.84 -68.84
CA ALA A 1024 -42.57 3.36 -70.20
C ALA A 1024 -42.54 2.23 -71.23
N LYS A 1025 -41.50 1.37 -71.24
CA LYS A 1025 -41.42 0.18 -72.11
C LYS A 1025 -42.59 -0.79 -71.91
N LYS A 1026 -43.11 -0.90 -70.68
CA LYS A 1026 -44.31 -1.71 -70.41
C LYS A 1026 -45.60 -1.07 -70.93
N GLN A 1027 -45.69 0.25 -70.99
CA GLN A 1027 -46.80 0.96 -71.65
C GLN A 1027 -46.69 0.88 -73.16
N GLU A 1028 -45.48 1.07 -73.71
CA GLU A 1028 -45.13 0.88 -75.13
C GLU A 1028 -45.60 -0.48 -75.63
N LYS A 1029 -45.21 -1.58 -74.95
CA LYS A 1029 -45.71 -2.92 -75.29
C LYS A 1029 -47.24 -3.06 -75.19
N VAL A 1030 -47.88 -2.46 -74.19
CA VAL A 1030 -49.36 -2.50 -74.10
C VAL A 1030 -50.03 -1.72 -75.24
N TYR A 1031 -49.36 -0.70 -75.82
CA TYR A 1031 -49.81 -0.06 -77.04
C TYR A 1031 -49.51 -0.89 -78.29
N GLU A 1032 -48.40 -1.63 -78.34
CA GLU A 1032 -48.11 -2.60 -79.42
C GLU A 1032 -49.15 -3.74 -79.42
N ASP A 1033 -49.36 -4.42 -78.29
CA ASP A 1033 -50.37 -5.47 -78.10
C ASP A 1033 -51.78 -4.96 -78.53
N ALA A 1034 -52.11 -3.70 -78.25
CA ALA A 1034 -53.37 -3.07 -78.64
C ALA A 1034 -53.44 -2.68 -80.13
N ILE A 1035 -52.31 -2.33 -80.76
CA ILE A 1035 -52.23 -2.09 -82.21
C ILE A 1035 -52.39 -3.42 -82.96
N GLU A 1036 -51.74 -4.50 -82.51
CA GLU A 1036 -51.95 -5.85 -83.06
C GLU A 1036 -53.41 -6.29 -82.96
N GLN A 1037 -54.06 -6.06 -81.80
CA GLN A 1037 -55.49 -6.36 -81.65
C GLN A 1037 -56.36 -5.52 -82.61
N LEU A 1038 -56.09 -4.22 -82.75
CA LEU A 1038 -56.82 -3.36 -83.69
C LEU A 1038 -56.60 -3.74 -85.16
N GLN A 1039 -55.41 -4.23 -85.51
CA GLN A 1039 -55.12 -4.78 -86.85
C GLN A 1039 -55.87 -6.10 -87.07
N ALA A 1040 -55.90 -7.01 -86.10
CA ALA A 1040 -56.69 -8.23 -86.18
C ALA A 1040 -58.21 -7.97 -86.26
N GLU A 1041 -58.72 -6.95 -85.57
CA GLU A 1041 -60.09 -6.49 -85.71
C GLU A 1041 -60.36 -5.83 -87.08
N GLN A 1042 -59.39 -5.07 -87.63
CA GLN A 1042 -59.47 -4.55 -89.00
C GLN A 1042 -59.50 -5.68 -90.04
N ASP A 1043 -58.59 -6.65 -89.96
CA ASP A 1043 -58.55 -7.81 -90.87
C ASP A 1043 -59.85 -8.64 -90.80
N ALA A 1044 -60.42 -8.80 -89.60
CA ALA A 1044 -61.73 -9.45 -89.43
C ALA A 1044 -62.86 -8.65 -90.09
N LEU A 1045 -62.87 -7.32 -89.97
CA LEU A 1045 -63.84 -6.42 -90.61
C LEU A 1045 -63.64 -6.33 -92.13
N GLU A 1046 -62.41 -6.45 -92.64
CA GLU A 1046 -62.11 -6.53 -94.06
C GLU A 1046 -62.52 -7.90 -94.64
N ALA A 1047 -62.32 -8.99 -93.91
CA ALA A 1047 -62.83 -10.32 -94.26
C ALA A 1047 -64.37 -10.37 -94.24
N GLU A 1048 -65.03 -9.68 -93.31
CA GLU A 1048 -66.50 -9.53 -93.31
C GLU A 1048 -66.97 -8.64 -94.48
N ASN A 1049 -66.29 -7.53 -94.77
CA ASN A 1049 -66.56 -6.73 -95.97
C ASN A 1049 -66.35 -7.52 -97.27
N ALA A 1050 -65.35 -8.40 -97.34
CA ALA A 1050 -65.13 -9.29 -98.49
C ALA A 1050 -66.25 -10.33 -98.66
N ARG A 1051 -66.84 -10.81 -97.54
CA ARG A 1051 -68.05 -11.65 -97.56
C ARG A 1051 -69.29 -10.85 -98.02
N LEU A 1052 -69.48 -9.64 -97.49
CA LEU A 1052 -70.60 -8.76 -97.87
C LEU A 1052 -70.51 -8.29 -99.33
N ARG A 1053 -69.31 -8.02 -99.86
CA ARG A 1053 -69.08 -7.66 -101.28
C ARG A 1053 -69.35 -8.80 -102.26
N LYS A 1054 -69.48 -10.05 -101.82
CA LYS A 1054 -70.02 -11.16 -102.63
C LYS A 1054 -71.55 -11.25 -102.61
N GLY A 1055 -72.24 -10.42 -101.81
CA GLY A 1055 -73.69 -10.49 -101.58
C GLY A 1055 -74.56 -9.53 -102.39
N GLN A 1056 -74.05 -8.37 -102.82
CA GLN A 1056 -74.84 -7.36 -103.55
C GLN A 1056 -74.02 -6.68 -104.66
N GLY A 1057 -74.66 -6.40 -105.80
CA GLY A 1057 -74.08 -5.67 -106.92
C GLY A 1057 -75.10 -4.76 -107.61
N GLN A 1058 -74.60 -3.85 -108.45
CA GLN A 1058 -75.31 -2.68 -109.03
C GLN A 1058 -75.55 -1.59 -107.96
N SER A 1059 -75.23 -0.29 -108.15
CA SER A 1059 -75.00 0.47 -109.40
C SER A 1059 -74.26 1.82 -109.21
N ALA A 1060 -73.55 2.26 -110.27
CA ALA A 1060 -73.36 3.65 -110.73
C ALA A 1060 -72.57 4.73 -109.92
N ASP A 1061 -71.30 4.92 -110.32
CA ASP A 1061 -70.78 6.12 -111.05
C ASP A 1061 -70.46 7.49 -110.34
N ARG A 1062 -69.37 8.14 -110.82
CA ARG A 1062 -68.86 9.54 -110.59
C ARG A 1062 -68.34 9.93 -109.18
N GLN A 1063 -67.36 10.86 -108.99
CA GLN A 1063 -66.28 11.45 -109.82
C GLN A 1063 -65.26 12.24 -108.93
N VAL A 1064 -63.99 12.36 -109.37
CA VAL A 1064 -63.08 13.55 -109.25
C VAL A 1064 -62.55 14.04 -107.86
N LEU A 1065 -61.24 13.83 -107.63
CA LEU A 1065 -60.11 14.77 -107.34
C LEU A 1065 -60.38 16.26 -106.91
N PRO A 1066 -59.38 17.03 -106.39
CA PRO A 1066 -58.48 16.81 -105.24
C PRO A 1066 -58.23 18.11 -104.38
N SER A 1067 -57.23 18.09 -103.49
CA SER A 1067 -56.39 19.24 -103.04
C SER A 1067 -56.98 20.52 -102.41
N GLY A 1068 -56.93 20.58 -101.07
CA GLY A 1068 -56.23 21.63 -100.27
C GLY A 1068 -56.69 23.10 -100.24
N VAL A 1069 -56.33 23.82 -99.15
CA VAL A 1069 -55.73 25.18 -99.11
C VAL A 1069 -55.46 25.59 -97.64
N SER A 1070 -54.53 26.53 -97.43
CA SER A 1070 -54.04 27.02 -96.13
C SER A 1070 -54.69 28.36 -95.69
N MET A 1071 -54.23 28.92 -94.56
CA MET A 1071 -54.45 30.29 -94.04
C MET A 1071 -55.77 30.56 -93.29
N SER A 1072 -55.88 31.52 -92.35
CA SER A 1072 -54.91 32.14 -91.41
C SER A 1072 -55.65 33.14 -90.49
N LEU A 1073 -55.23 33.27 -89.21
CA LEU A 1073 -55.49 34.37 -88.25
C LEU A 1073 -56.92 34.95 -88.07
N GLY A 1074 -57.40 35.06 -86.82
CA GLY A 1074 -58.56 35.92 -86.50
C GLY A 1074 -59.20 35.76 -85.12
N GLU A 1075 -58.64 36.37 -84.08
CA GLU A 1075 -59.39 36.80 -82.88
C GLU A 1075 -60.17 38.11 -83.17
N PRO A 1076 -61.13 38.60 -82.33
CA PRO A 1076 -61.39 38.23 -80.92
C PRO A 1076 -62.89 38.09 -80.49
N ALA A 1077 -63.09 37.88 -79.18
CA ALA A 1077 -64.11 38.50 -78.31
C ALA A 1077 -65.51 37.88 -78.08
N LEU A 1078 -65.64 37.32 -76.86
CA LEU A 1078 -66.67 37.56 -75.82
C LEU A 1078 -67.94 36.70 -75.66
N ALA A 1079 -68.07 36.25 -74.39
CA ALA A 1079 -69.28 36.19 -73.54
C ALA A 1079 -70.30 35.03 -73.69
N SER A 1080 -70.26 34.12 -72.70
CA SER A 1080 -71.27 34.15 -71.61
C SER A 1080 -70.67 33.59 -70.30
N SER A 1081 -71.25 33.93 -69.15
CA SER A 1081 -70.75 33.52 -67.83
C SER A 1081 -71.87 33.40 -66.79
N SER A 1082 -71.90 32.31 -66.02
CA SER A 1082 -72.90 32.09 -64.95
C SER A 1082 -72.55 31.05 -63.87
N SER A 1083 -71.56 30.17 -64.07
CA SER A 1083 -71.33 28.97 -63.23
C SER A 1083 -70.37 29.14 -62.03
N GLY A 1084 -69.70 30.29 -61.87
CA GLY A 1084 -68.58 30.41 -60.92
C GLY A 1084 -68.93 30.31 -59.43
N LEU A 1085 -70.10 30.80 -59.02
CA LEU A 1085 -70.41 31.05 -57.60
C LEU A 1085 -70.62 29.79 -56.76
N GLU A 1086 -71.26 28.75 -57.31
CA GLU A 1086 -71.49 27.48 -56.59
C GLU A 1086 -70.18 26.72 -56.37
N SER A 1087 -69.27 26.74 -57.34
CA SER A 1087 -67.95 26.08 -57.22
C SER A 1087 -67.10 26.69 -56.10
N SER A 1088 -67.13 28.01 -55.92
CA SER A 1088 -66.38 28.69 -54.86
C SER A 1088 -66.89 28.31 -53.47
N GLN A 1089 -68.21 28.20 -53.28
CA GLN A 1089 -68.80 27.80 -52.01
C GLN A 1089 -68.54 26.32 -51.68
N LEU A 1090 -68.50 25.46 -52.70
CA LEU A 1090 -68.12 24.05 -52.53
C LEU A 1090 -66.64 23.89 -52.15
N VAL A 1091 -65.73 24.67 -52.74
CA VAL A 1091 -64.30 24.65 -52.36
C VAL A 1091 -64.11 25.13 -50.92
N GLU A 1092 -64.74 26.24 -50.53
CA GLU A 1092 -64.68 26.78 -49.15
C GLU A 1092 -65.24 25.77 -48.12
N GLN A 1093 -66.37 25.11 -48.44
CA GLN A 1093 -66.91 24.03 -47.61
C GLN A 1093 -65.98 22.82 -47.52
N VAL A 1094 -65.31 22.43 -48.60
CA VAL A 1094 -64.31 21.34 -48.58
C VAL A 1094 -63.09 21.71 -47.74
N GLU A 1095 -62.68 22.98 -47.72
CA GLU A 1095 -61.54 23.45 -46.91
C GLU A 1095 -61.88 23.56 -45.41
N ILE A 1096 -63.11 23.98 -45.08
CA ILE A 1096 -63.67 23.92 -43.72
C ILE A 1096 -63.82 22.45 -43.27
N LEU A 1097 -64.25 21.55 -44.15
CA LEU A 1097 -64.32 20.11 -43.85
C LEU A 1097 -62.91 19.49 -43.69
N ARG A 1098 -61.91 19.90 -44.47
CA ARG A 1098 -60.52 19.45 -44.31
C ARG A 1098 -59.92 19.89 -42.98
N SER A 1099 -60.07 21.17 -42.63
CA SER A 1099 -59.55 21.72 -41.36
C SER A 1099 -60.26 21.12 -40.14
N THR A 1100 -61.58 20.90 -40.18
CA THR A 1100 -62.30 20.19 -39.11
C THR A 1100 -61.96 18.70 -39.04
N ILE A 1101 -61.74 18.01 -40.16
CA ILE A 1101 -61.22 16.62 -40.17
C ILE A 1101 -59.79 16.57 -39.60
N GLN A 1102 -58.94 17.57 -39.88
CA GLN A 1102 -57.59 17.65 -39.33
C GLN A 1102 -57.60 17.92 -37.82
N PHE A 1103 -58.48 18.82 -37.35
CA PHE A 1103 -58.72 19.04 -35.92
C PHE A 1103 -59.24 17.76 -35.24
N LEU A 1104 -60.26 17.11 -35.79
CA LEU A 1104 -60.80 15.86 -35.23
C LEU A 1104 -59.75 14.73 -35.26
N ARG A 1105 -58.85 14.69 -36.24
CA ARG A 1105 -57.71 13.76 -36.26
C ARG A 1105 -56.69 14.08 -35.17
N SER A 1106 -56.35 15.35 -34.94
CA SER A 1106 -55.42 15.72 -33.87
C SER A 1106 -56.02 15.50 -32.48
N GLU A 1107 -57.32 15.77 -32.28
CA GLU A 1107 -58.04 15.48 -31.04
C GLU A 1107 -58.19 13.96 -30.82
N ASN A 1108 -58.51 13.17 -31.86
CA ASN A 1108 -58.57 11.70 -31.75
C ASN A 1108 -57.18 11.09 -31.49
N ALA A 1109 -56.11 11.69 -32.03
CA ALA A 1109 -54.74 11.33 -31.68
C ALA A 1109 -54.40 11.67 -30.23
N LEU A 1110 -54.78 12.87 -29.74
CA LEU A 1110 -54.63 13.28 -28.34
C LEU A 1110 -55.42 12.39 -27.36
N LEU A 1111 -56.61 11.94 -27.75
CA LEU A 1111 -57.43 11.04 -26.95
C LEU A 1111 -56.85 9.62 -26.92
N LYS A 1112 -56.31 9.12 -28.04
CA LYS A 1112 -55.60 7.83 -28.11
C LYS A 1112 -54.27 7.86 -27.36
N SER A 1113 -53.51 8.95 -27.46
CA SER A 1113 -52.28 9.12 -26.69
C SER A 1113 -52.53 9.43 -25.21
N LYS A 1114 -53.78 9.65 -24.79
CA LYS A 1114 -54.11 10.02 -23.39
C LYS A 1114 -53.80 8.91 -22.39
N GLU A 1115 -54.04 7.65 -22.74
CA GLU A 1115 -53.66 6.52 -21.89
C GLU A 1115 -52.13 6.41 -21.81
N LEU A 1116 -51.44 6.43 -22.96
CA LEU A 1116 -49.97 6.43 -23.03
C LEU A 1116 -49.33 7.61 -22.30
N PHE A 1117 -49.94 8.80 -22.37
CA PHE A 1117 -49.50 10.01 -21.68
C PHE A 1117 -49.65 9.88 -20.16
N ASN A 1118 -50.77 9.33 -19.69
CA ASN A 1118 -50.99 9.03 -18.27
C ASN A 1118 -50.02 7.95 -17.78
N GLU A 1119 -49.74 6.94 -18.60
CA GLU A 1119 -48.79 5.87 -18.30
C GLU A 1119 -47.36 6.42 -18.19
N ILE A 1120 -46.92 7.25 -19.15
CA ILE A 1120 -45.65 7.99 -19.09
C ILE A 1120 -45.57 8.91 -17.87
N HIS A 1121 -46.66 9.60 -17.49
CA HIS A 1121 -46.70 10.43 -16.28
C HIS A 1121 -46.85 9.64 -14.97
N SER A 1122 -47.09 8.33 -15.04
CA SER A 1122 -47.04 7.42 -13.88
C SER A 1122 -45.63 6.87 -13.63
N LEU A 1123 -44.72 6.98 -14.62
CA LEU A 1123 -43.32 6.62 -14.46
C LEU A 1123 -42.59 7.68 -13.60
N PRO A 1124 -41.64 7.27 -12.72
CA PRO A 1124 -40.80 8.21 -12.00
C PRO A 1124 -39.95 9.06 -12.96
N ALA A 1125 -39.90 10.38 -12.72
CA ALA A 1125 -39.08 11.29 -13.53
C ALA A 1125 -37.59 10.91 -13.43
N VAL A 1126 -36.96 10.58 -14.56
CA VAL A 1126 -35.56 10.18 -14.63
C VAL A 1126 -34.65 11.39 -14.43
N THR A 1127 -34.14 11.56 -13.21
CA THR A 1127 -33.15 12.59 -12.88
C THR A 1127 -31.77 12.18 -13.39
N TYR A 1128 -31.43 12.64 -14.59
CA TYR A 1128 -30.06 12.56 -15.10
C TYR A 1128 -29.10 13.24 -14.12
N ARG A 1129 -28.16 12.47 -13.57
CA ARG A 1129 -27.09 13.01 -12.72
C ARG A 1129 -26.09 13.74 -13.61
N SER A 1130 -26.11 15.06 -13.57
CA SER A 1130 -25.21 15.90 -14.37
C SER A 1130 -23.74 15.52 -14.16
N VAL A 1131 -23.09 15.05 -15.22
CA VAL A 1131 -21.64 14.81 -15.29
C VAL A 1131 -21.01 15.96 -16.10
N THR A 1132 -20.88 17.12 -15.46
CA THR A 1132 -20.14 18.25 -16.03
C THR A 1132 -18.64 18.01 -15.91
N ASN A 1133 -17.99 17.67 -17.01
CA ASN A 1133 -16.57 17.94 -17.26
C ASN A 1133 -16.28 17.94 -18.77
N VAL A 1134 -16.88 18.90 -19.49
CA VAL A 1134 -16.45 19.32 -20.82
C VAL A 1134 -16.01 20.79 -20.70
N PRO A 1135 -14.79 21.17 -21.11
CA PRO A 1135 -14.34 22.57 -21.05
C PRO A 1135 -15.13 23.43 -22.04
N GLU A 1136 -15.78 24.49 -21.56
CA GLU A 1136 -16.55 25.41 -22.38
C GLU A 1136 -15.63 26.44 -23.10
N LEU A 1137 -15.86 26.63 -24.40
CA LEU A 1137 -15.08 27.54 -25.24
C LEU A 1137 -15.48 29.01 -24.98
N VAL A 1138 -14.53 29.82 -24.50
CA VAL A 1138 -14.73 31.26 -24.30
C VAL A 1138 -14.76 32.00 -25.65
N PRO A 1139 -15.83 32.73 -25.99
CA PRO A 1139 -15.88 33.52 -27.23
C PRO A 1139 -14.88 34.69 -27.20
N SER A 1140 -14.18 34.91 -28.31
CA SER A 1140 -13.20 36.00 -28.43
C SER A 1140 -13.86 37.38 -28.48
N ALA A 1141 -13.42 38.29 -27.61
CA ALA A 1141 -13.67 39.73 -27.70
C ALA A 1141 -12.33 40.49 -27.79
N THR A 1142 -12.30 41.57 -28.57
CA THR A 1142 -11.05 42.14 -29.10
C THR A 1142 -10.44 43.27 -28.25
N PHE A 1143 -9.10 43.31 -28.27
CA PHE A 1143 -8.22 44.47 -28.09
C PHE A 1143 -8.72 45.72 -27.34
N SER A 1144 -8.07 46.01 -26.21
CA SER A 1144 -7.51 47.37 -25.99
C SER A 1144 -6.24 47.27 -25.15
N SER A 1145 -5.26 48.13 -25.43
CA SER A 1145 -3.96 48.16 -24.76
C SER A 1145 -3.78 49.47 -23.98
N SER A 1146 -3.54 49.39 -22.67
CA SER A 1146 -2.96 50.50 -21.91
C SER A 1146 -2.18 50.00 -20.70
N THR A 1147 -1.03 50.62 -20.46
CA THR A 1147 -0.17 50.38 -19.30
C THR A 1147 -0.52 51.37 -18.19
N SER A 1148 -0.74 50.89 -16.96
CA SER A 1148 -0.56 51.70 -15.75
C SER A 1148 -0.41 50.82 -14.52
N ASP A 1149 0.57 51.12 -13.68
CA ASP A 1149 0.62 50.60 -12.32
C ASP A 1149 -0.55 51.14 -11.48
N SER A 1150 -1.17 50.28 -10.67
CA SER A 1150 -1.89 50.69 -9.46
C SER A 1150 -2.11 49.52 -8.50
N GLU A 1151 -2.33 49.84 -7.24
CA GLU A 1151 -2.30 48.88 -6.13
C GLU A 1151 -3.51 47.91 -6.11
N GLY A 1152 -3.30 46.74 -5.49
CA GLY A 1152 -4.28 45.65 -5.43
C GLY A 1152 -5.54 45.99 -4.64
N SER A 1153 -6.57 46.52 -5.32
CA SER A 1153 -7.91 46.70 -4.78
C SER A 1153 -8.58 45.35 -4.53
N MET A 1154 -8.88 45.04 -3.27
CA MET A 1154 -9.64 43.85 -2.87
C MET A 1154 -11.14 44.06 -3.11
N PRO A 1155 -11.88 43.08 -3.69
CA PRO A 1155 -13.32 43.24 -3.94
C PRO A 1155 -14.10 43.43 -2.64
N VAL A 1156 -14.91 44.48 -2.60
CA VAL A 1156 -15.69 44.89 -1.42
C VAL A 1156 -16.93 44.03 -1.26
N THR A 1157 -17.16 43.48 -0.07
CA THR A 1157 -18.40 42.77 0.29
C THR A 1157 -19.58 43.74 0.31
N PRO A 1158 -20.69 43.49 -0.43
CA PRO A 1158 -21.84 44.39 -0.44
C PRO A 1158 -22.49 44.56 0.94
N THR A 1159 -22.82 45.80 1.32
CA THR A 1159 -23.64 46.12 2.49
C THR A 1159 -25.13 45.98 2.20
N LEU A 1160 -25.91 45.73 3.27
CA LEU A 1160 -27.33 45.36 3.21
C LEU A 1160 -28.24 46.45 2.61
N SER A 1161 -29.10 46.05 1.67
CA SER A 1161 -30.41 46.65 1.41
C SER A 1161 -31.33 45.60 0.75
N PRO A 1162 -32.63 45.52 1.11
CA PRO A 1162 -33.45 44.35 0.78
C PRO A 1162 -34.17 44.47 -0.57
N VAL A 1163 -33.52 43.99 -1.64
CA VAL A 1163 -34.16 43.63 -2.90
C VAL A 1163 -33.75 42.20 -3.26
N SER A 1164 -34.65 41.43 -3.88
CA SER A 1164 -34.52 39.98 -4.07
C SER A 1164 -33.34 39.58 -4.96
N LEU A 1165 -32.22 39.22 -4.34
CA LEU A 1165 -31.18 38.39 -4.95
C LEU A 1165 -31.62 36.92 -4.97
N PRO A 1166 -31.20 36.12 -5.97
CA PRO A 1166 -31.44 34.69 -5.98
C PRO A 1166 -30.76 34.00 -4.79
N PRO A 1167 -31.24 32.82 -4.35
CA PRO A 1167 -30.57 32.05 -3.30
C PRO A 1167 -29.13 31.72 -3.73
N PRO A 1168 -28.13 31.86 -2.84
CA PRO A 1168 -26.72 31.67 -3.19
C PRO A 1168 -26.50 30.22 -3.63
N THR A 1169 -25.87 30.02 -4.78
CA THR A 1169 -25.72 28.68 -5.37
C THR A 1169 -24.76 27.81 -4.54
N LYS A 1170 -24.79 26.49 -4.78
CA LYS A 1170 -23.81 25.56 -4.21
C LYS A 1170 -22.37 25.97 -4.58
N HIS A 1171 -22.15 26.52 -5.77
CA HIS A 1171 -20.84 27.02 -6.19
C HIS A 1171 -20.41 28.24 -5.39
N ASP A 1172 -21.30 29.22 -5.16
CA ASP A 1172 -21.00 30.41 -4.35
C ASP A 1172 -20.61 30.03 -2.91
N LEU A 1173 -21.31 29.06 -2.32
CA LEU A 1173 -21.00 28.56 -0.98
C LEU A 1173 -19.67 27.78 -0.93
N GLU A 1174 -19.31 27.04 -1.99
CA GLU A 1174 -18.00 26.39 -2.10
C GLU A 1174 -16.86 27.40 -2.28
N VAL A 1175 -17.06 28.44 -3.11
CA VAL A 1175 -16.07 29.52 -3.29
C VAL A 1175 -15.90 30.32 -2.00
N GLU A 1176 -16.98 30.69 -1.32
CA GLU A 1176 -16.90 31.35 -0.01
C GLU A 1176 -16.23 30.45 1.04
N SER A 1177 -16.47 29.14 1.01
CA SER A 1177 -15.79 28.17 1.88
C SER A 1177 -14.28 28.12 1.64
N ARG A 1178 -13.83 28.05 0.37
CA ARG A 1178 -12.39 28.09 0.02
C ARG A 1178 -11.74 29.41 0.44
N ILE A 1179 -12.40 30.54 0.18
CA ILE A 1179 -11.90 31.87 0.58
C ILE A 1179 -11.83 32.01 2.11
N LEU A 1180 -12.81 31.50 2.85
CA LEU A 1180 -12.81 31.52 4.31
C LEU A 1180 -11.73 30.58 4.88
N LEU A 1181 -11.52 29.40 4.30
CA LEU A 1181 -10.44 28.49 4.66
C LEU A 1181 -9.06 29.13 4.46
N LEU A 1182 -8.85 29.83 3.34
CA LEU A 1182 -7.62 30.61 3.10
C LEU A 1182 -7.45 31.78 4.09
N GLN A 1183 -8.54 32.41 4.53
CA GLN A 1183 -8.49 33.46 5.58
C GLN A 1183 -8.18 32.89 6.97
N ILE A 1184 -8.64 31.67 7.28
CA ILE A 1184 -8.37 30.98 8.55
C ILE A 1184 -6.94 30.44 8.58
N THR A 1185 -6.49 29.73 7.54
CA THR A 1185 -5.11 29.21 7.47
C THR A 1185 -4.08 30.34 7.48
N LYS A 1186 -4.30 31.44 6.75
CA LYS A 1186 -3.44 32.65 6.81
C LYS A 1186 -3.52 33.39 8.16
N PHE A 1187 -4.54 33.15 8.99
CA PHE A 1187 -4.59 33.66 10.37
C PHE A 1187 -3.91 32.71 11.37
N GLN A 1188 -3.97 31.39 11.14
CA GLN A 1188 -3.27 30.38 11.96
C GLN A 1188 -1.75 30.40 11.72
N ALA A 1189 -1.30 30.55 10.48
CA ALA A 1189 0.10 30.66 10.10
C ALA A 1189 0.71 32.06 10.36
N GLY A 1190 -0.08 33.03 10.84
CA GLY A 1190 0.41 34.36 11.21
C GLY A 1190 1.06 34.35 12.58
N ALA A 1191 2.28 34.88 12.70
CA ALA A 1191 3.00 34.97 13.97
C ALA A 1191 2.21 35.81 15.00
N LYS A 1192 1.77 35.17 16.09
CA LYS A 1192 1.00 35.78 17.18
C LYS A 1192 1.91 36.41 18.25
N ILE A 1193 2.99 37.06 17.80
CA ILE A 1193 4.04 37.65 18.66
C ILE A 1193 3.69 39.12 18.92
N VAL A 1194 3.56 39.50 20.19
CA VAL A 1194 3.19 40.87 20.58
C VAL A 1194 4.45 41.73 20.59
N ASP A 1195 4.48 42.80 19.79
CA ASP A 1195 5.61 43.71 19.74
C ASP A 1195 5.63 44.57 21.01
N ILE A 1196 6.47 44.15 21.96
CA ILE A 1196 6.79 44.87 23.20
C ILE A 1196 8.07 45.72 23.09
N SER A 1197 8.76 45.73 21.94
CA SER A 1197 10.07 46.39 21.77
C SER A 1197 10.02 47.87 22.18
N GLY A 1198 8.96 48.56 21.81
CA GLY A 1198 8.73 49.96 22.14
C GLY A 1198 8.62 50.26 23.64
N LEU A 1199 8.39 49.29 24.52
CA LEU A 1199 8.34 49.54 25.97
C LEU A 1199 9.71 49.89 26.58
N ARG A 1200 10.82 49.54 25.92
CA ARG A 1200 12.17 49.93 26.35
C ARG A 1200 12.55 51.31 25.78
N GLY A 1201 12.18 52.37 26.48
CA GLY A 1201 12.75 53.72 26.28
C GLY A 1201 11.74 54.87 26.26
N GLU A 1202 11.90 55.78 27.22
CA GLU A 1202 11.38 57.16 27.30
C GLU A 1202 9.87 57.46 27.10
N LYS A 1203 9.45 58.57 27.74
CA LYS A 1203 8.06 59.08 27.79
C LYS A 1203 7.69 59.90 26.54
N GLY A 1204 7.93 59.35 25.35
CA GLY A 1204 7.48 59.93 24.08
C GLY A 1204 6.00 59.66 23.77
N TRP A 1205 5.38 60.49 22.94
CA TRP A 1205 4.06 60.21 22.35
C TRP A 1205 4.11 58.90 21.54
N ARG A 1206 3.12 58.02 21.75
CA ARG A 1206 3.07 56.68 21.15
C ARG A 1206 1.75 56.48 20.42
N SER A 1207 1.80 55.78 19.28
CA SER A 1207 0.57 55.42 18.55
C SER A 1207 -0.14 54.28 19.27
N ARG A 1208 -1.41 54.49 19.61
CA ARG A 1208 -2.26 53.53 20.35
C ARG A 1208 -2.31 52.14 19.70
N LYS A 1209 -2.14 52.05 18.37
CA LYS A 1209 -2.07 50.78 17.63
C LYS A 1209 -0.85 49.91 17.98
N LYS A 1210 0.19 50.48 18.61
CA LYS A 1210 1.37 49.75 19.07
C LYS A 1210 1.29 49.32 20.55
N GLU A 1211 0.22 49.64 21.26
CA GLU A 1211 0.04 49.16 22.64
C GLU A 1211 -0.18 47.63 22.66
N PRO A 1212 0.52 46.86 23.50
CA PRO A 1212 0.39 45.40 23.56
C PRO A 1212 -1.04 44.90 23.73
N GLU A 1213 -1.84 45.58 24.56
CA GLU A 1213 -3.26 45.27 24.76
C GLU A 1213 -4.07 45.43 23.47
N VAL A 1214 -3.79 46.48 22.68
CA VAL A 1214 -4.49 46.76 21.42
C VAL A 1214 -4.11 45.74 20.35
N GLN A 1215 -2.84 45.33 20.27
CA GLN A 1215 -2.39 44.25 19.38
C GLN A 1215 -3.15 42.93 19.67
N ILE A 1216 -3.25 42.55 20.96
CA ILE A 1216 -3.97 41.34 21.39
C ILE A 1216 -5.48 41.46 21.12
N LEU A 1217 -6.07 42.63 21.35
CA LEU A 1217 -7.50 42.89 21.07
C LEU A 1217 -7.81 42.86 19.57
N GLU A 1218 -6.93 43.37 18.71
CA GLU A 1218 -7.11 43.29 17.24
C GLU A 1218 -7.08 41.83 16.75
N TRP A 1219 -6.22 40.97 17.31
CA TRP A 1219 -6.24 39.53 16.96
C TRP A 1219 -7.51 38.83 17.45
N LYS A 1220 -7.91 39.03 18.71
CA LYS A 1220 -9.16 38.44 19.25
C LYS A 1220 -10.41 38.93 18.51
N ALA A 1221 -10.41 40.19 18.04
CA ALA A 1221 -11.46 40.73 17.18
C ALA A 1221 -11.45 40.11 15.77
N LYS A 1222 -10.27 39.81 15.21
CA LYS A 1222 -10.10 39.14 13.91
C LYS A 1222 -10.53 37.67 13.96
N GLU A 1223 -10.13 36.96 15.00
CA GLU A 1223 -10.54 35.58 15.33
C GLU A 1223 -12.08 35.51 15.41
N LYS A 1224 -12.69 36.32 16.28
CA LYS A 1224 -14.15 36.39 16.46
C LYS A 1224 -14.93 36.90 15.23
N ARG A 1225 -14.25 37.51 14.26
CA ARG A 1225 -14.82 37.86 12.94
C ARG A 1225 -14.78 36.68 11.98
N LEU A 1226 -13.78 35.81 12.06
CA LEU A 1226 -13.70 34.57 11.27
C LEU A 1226 -14.67 33.51 11.80
N GLU A 1227 -14.81 33.37 13.13
CA GLU A 1227 -15.81 32.50 13.77
C GLU A 1227 -17.22 32.80 13.26
N ARG A 1228 -17.67 34.06 13.37
CA ARG A 1228 -19.01 34.48 12.88
C ARG A 1228 -19.22 34.25 11.39
N LYS A 1229 -18.18 34.39 10.57
CA LYS A 1229 -18.26 34.04 9.12
C LYS A 1229 -18.48 32.55 8.94
N LEU A 1230 -17.77 31.72 9.71
CA LEU A 1230 -17.89 30.26 9.66
C LEU A 1230 -19.28 29.81 10.14
N GLU A 1231 -19.79 30.37 11.24
CA GLU A 1231 -21.16 30.14 11.72
C GLU A 1231 -22.21 30.55 10.67
N ALA A 1232 -22.08 31.73 10.08
CA ALA A 1232 -23.00 32.22 9.05
C ALA A 1232 -22.91 31.45 7.72
N LEU A 1233 -21.75 30.88 7.39
CA LEU A 1233 -21.59 29.96 6.26
C LEU A 1233 -22.26 28.61 6.59
N ILE A 1234 -21.96 28.01 7.75
CA ILE A 1234 -22.58 26.75 8.22
C ILE A 1234 -24.10 26.86 8.27
N ALA A 1235 -24.65 27.99 8.72
CA ALA A 1235 -26.09 28.24 8.72
C ALA A 1235 -26.69 28.23 7.31
N ARG A 1236 -26.03 28.88 6.33
CA ARG A 1236 -26.48 28.89 4.92
C ARG A 1236 -26.30 27.53 4.25
N THR A 1237 -25.21 26.80 4.53
CA THR A 1237 -25.01 25.43 4.01
C THR A 1237 -26.00 24.43 4.60
N LYS A 1238 -26.47 24.63 5.85
CA LYS A 1238 -27.56 23.82 6.44
C LYS A 1238 -28.89 24.02 5.73
N LEU A 1239 -29.18 25.22 5.21
CA LEU A 1239 -30.38 25.49 4.39
C LEU A 1239 -30.33 24.81 3.00
N PHE A 1240 -29.20 24.24 2.60
CA PHE A 1240 -29.03 23.40 1.39
C PHE A 1240 -28.96 21.89 1.69
N LYS A 1241 -29.29 21.48 2.92
CA LYS A 1241 -29.30 20.06 3.35
C LYS A 1241 -30.65 19.58 3.90
N GLY A 1242 -31.69 20.41 3.79
CA GLY A 1242 -33.10 20.03 3.96
C GLY A 1242 -33.84 20.22 2.64
#